data_AF-A0A813GC78-F1
#
_entry.id   AF-A0A813GC78-F1
#
_cell.length_a   1.000
_cell.length_b   1.000
_cell.length_c   1.000
_cell.angle_alpha   90.00
_cell.angle_beta   90.00
_cell.angle_gamma   90.00
#
_symmetry.space_group_name_H-M   'P 1'
#
loop_
_entity.id
_entity.type
_entity.pdbx_description
1 polymer ?
#
loop_
_entity_poly.entity_id
_entity_poly.type
_entity_poly.pdbx_seq_one_letter_code
_entity_poly.pdbx_strand_id
1 'polypeptide(L)'
;MGDLSPLADSPSCEDPIQELRIAFPFCGYIDGAEHRAITVQQLWRVISYATAHCAKWTDNSPNSQTRGQNLSEAVLNLYHVNTFLILPATREDDCSCVELMSSEPQDPLWFVSHWWGERVSEFLECIECHVKTRGLKDEAAFWICAYANRQNSLLQEITEDPRTTSFFKAMQLARGVLLILDGKSDAKTGPATPFTRSWCAFEVSMAVLELKKPIDVTTLDAENGPAILTEGYTDFESKMEKKTPGWGSRAKSIRESIFPIDIMAAGLEVAIESASATSDEDRIRILNSIAERSDLEQPPLEKHANYAKVNKRLRAVFALAVWFQAVQKGGKVEMKKLAKAVVEDEWRKAILMNFAFCTRIDDYHVAVVASALHKKLVTLELHFWMCNLIGNSGLRALAKALPPTLEALTLNFQLCTRLTHMGIDVLGLQLPLGLVSLRLNFEFNSSIRSVLGLARGIARLSSLRLLDLDLGALDSLDDNQLTDIADAFPAKLRNLYLSFKGCHFIGSRGVAALAYRLPHELTVLNFNFSNCDRISDSGLQSVAYYLPKTLMVFHLSLLDCTHITKEAVIPLVKRLPSSLHGAKFFLAGTSVPENIQKICRHLDSMREWAPQLAKSGDRHAASGLRADGTVNEGRMLGRSLTSLCSSPRFTTHTIASTARWPIFGLRTGGSGEISAAGATTMSGSLSKTMSPALARAAFNDEAQSGKDSAMKRTKTSSALKSPKPVLPQIVQAPNSLTPT
;
A
#
# COMPACT_ATOMS: atom_id res chain seq x y z
N MET A 1 -28.56 19.00 13.37
CA MET A 1 -29.58 19.97 13.79
C MET A 1 -29.48 20.10 15.30
N GLY A 2 -28.82 21.16 15.76
CA GLY A 2 -28.64 21.51 17.16
C GLY A 2 -28.45 23.03 17.21
N ASP A 3 -29.20 23.67 18.09
CA ASP A 3 -29.35 25.10 18.40
C ASP A 3 -28.50 26.12 17.62
N LEU A 4 -29.19 26.87 16.74
CA LEU A 4 -28.80 28.20 16.29
C LEU A 4 -29.49 29.22 17.21
N SER A 5 -28.92 29.48 18.38
CA SER A 5 -29.22 30.69 19.13
C SER A 5 -28.49 31.87 18.48
N PRO A 6 -29.18 32.98 18.13
CA PRO A 6 -28.51 34.15 17.55
C PRO A 6 -27.60 34.78 18.60
N LEU A 7 -26.31 34.94 18.26
CA LEU A 7 -25.40 35.80 19.00
C LEU A 7 -26.02 37.21 19.01
N ALA A 8 -26.27 37.74 20.21
CA ALA A 8 -26.77 39.09 20.40
C ALA A 8 -25.80 40.11 19.79
N ASP A 9 -26.35 41.07 19.06
CA ASP A 9 -25.63 42.20 18.47
C ASP A 9 -24.83 42.95 19.56
N SER A 10 -23.52 42.71 19.60
CA SER A 10 -22.57 43.54 20.32
C SER A 10 -22.38 44.88 19.57
N PRO A 11 -22.14 46.00 20.27
CA PRO A 11 -21.98 47.30 19.63
C PRO A 11 -20.85 47.23 18.61
N SER A 12 -21.09 47.69 17.39
CA SER A 12 -20.10 47.73 16.32
C SER A 12 -18.87 48.51 16.78
N CYS A 13 -17.79 47.80 17.08
CA CYS A 13 -16.49 48.40 17.30
C CYS A 13 -16.07 49.10 16.01
N GLU A 14 -15.96 50.43 16.01
CA GLU A 14 -15.55 51.20 14.81
C GLU A 14 -14.09 50.94 14.39
N ASP A 15 -13.30 50.27 15.23
CA ASP A 15 -11.92 49.88 14.93
C ASP A 15 -11.82 48.39 14.54
N PRO A 16 -11.52 48.07 13.26
CA PRO A 16 -11.34 46.69 12.79
C PRO A 16 -10.23 45.92 13.51
N ILE A 17 -9.21 46.61 14.04
CA ILE A 17 -8.11 45.95 14.78
C ILE A 17 -8.62 45.49 16.14
N GLN A 18 -9.39 46.33 16.83
CA GLN A 18 -9.97 45.99 18.11
C GLN A 18 -11.01 44.84 17.99
N GLU A 19 -11.78 44.79 16.89
CA GLU A 19 -12.65 43.65 16.57
C GLU A 19 -11.84 42.34 16.43
N LEU A 20 -10.73 42.38 15.71
CA LEU A 20 -9.82 41.23 15.57
C LEU A 20 -9.23 40.78 16.91
N ARG A 21 -8.83 41.69 17.79
CA ARG A 21 -8.30 41.36 19.12
C ARG A 21 -9.33 40.70 20.04
N ILE A 22 -10.60 41.09 19.92
CA ILE A 22 -11.69 40.44 20.63
C ILE A 22 -11.92 39.03 20.05
N ALA A 23 -11.88 38.90 18.72
CA ALA A 23 -12.10 37.63 18.04
C ALA A 23 -10.95 36.63 18.21
N PHE A 24 -9.70 37.10 18.35
CA PHE A 24 -8.48 36.31 18.48
C PHE A 24 -7.58 36.88 19.58
N PRO A 25 -7.94 36.71 20.87
CA PRO A 25 -7.15 37.23 21.97
C PRO A 25 -5.83 36.46 22.11
N PHE A 26 -4.73 37.16 22.42
CA PHE A 26 -3.45 36.51 22.70
C PHE A 26 -3.56 35.50 23.85
N CYS A 27 -3.16 34.25 23.62
CA CYS A 27 -3.24 33.18 24.61
C CYS A 27 -1.90 32.95 25.32
N GLY A 28 -0.77 33.13 24.63
CA GLY A 28 0.56 32.95 25.19
C GLY A 28 1.58 32.57 24.12
N TYR A 29 2.86 32.73 24.44
CA TYR A 29 3.95 32.32 23.54
C TYR A 29 4.18 30.82 23.59
N ILE A 30 4.48 30.24 22.43
CA ILE A 30 4.89 28.85 22.26
C ILE A 30 6.33 28.87 21.74
N ASP A 31 7.24 28.25 22.50
CA ASP A 31 8.64 28.12 22.12
C ASP A 31 8.80 27.15 20.94
N GLY A 32 9.57 27.57 19.93
CA GLY A 32 9.81 26.80 18.70
C GLY A 32 8.64 26.83 17.72
N ALA A 33 8.83 27.41 16.53
CA ALA A 33 7.80 27.50 15.51
C ALA A 33 7.36 26.11 14.98
N GLU A 34 8.22 25.10 15.08
CA GLU A 34 7.90 23.70 14.76
C GLU A 34 6.80 23.11 15.67
N HIS A 35 6.59 23.68 16.86
CA HIS A 35 5.56 23.29 17.83
C HIS A 35 4.29 24.14 17.75
N ARG A 36 4.16 24.97 16.70
CA ARG A 36 2.99 25.83 16.48
C ARG A 36 2.10 25.29 15.37
N ALA A 37 1.82 23.99 15.38
CA ALA A 37 0.87 23.39 14.45
C ALA A 37 -0.56 23.78 14.82
N ILE A 38 -1.44 23.92 13.82
CA ILE A 38 -2.85 24.33 14.00
C ILE A 38 -3.77 23.11 13.95
N THR A 39 -4.75 23.02 14.86
CA THR A 39 -5.78 21.98 14.80
C THR A 39 -6.86 22.32 13.78
N VAL A 40 -7.63 21.32 13.33
CA VAL A 40 -8.74 21.54 12.37
C VAL A 40 -9.77 22.51 12.92
N GLN A 41 -10.08 22.45 14.23
CA GLN A 41 -11.03 23.36 14.87
C GLN A 41 -10.51 24.82 14.89
N GLN A 42 -9.22 25.02 15.21
CA GLN A 42 -8.57 26.33 15.16
C GLN A 42 -8.56 26.88 13.72
N LEU A 43 -8.25 26.04 12.74
CA LEU A 43 -8.28 26.41 11.32
C LEU A 43 -9.70 26.84 10.87
N TRP A 44 -10.73 26.09 11.27
CA TRP A 44 -12.13 26.45 11.04
C TRP A 44 -12.48 27.82 11.61
N ARG A 45 -12.01 28.14 12.83
CA ARG A 45 -12.25 29.45 13.45
C ARG A 45 -11.67 30.59 12.61
N VAL A 46 -10.42 30.44 12.15
CA VAL A 46 -9.75 31.45 11.31
C VAL A 46 -10.46 31.64 9.97
N ILE A 47 -10.75 30.54 9.27
CA ILE A 47 -11.38 30.59 7.94
C ILE A 47 -12.82 31.10 8.03
N SER A 48 -13.60 30.66 9.03
CA SER A 48 -14.98 31.14 9.23
C SER A 48 -15.03 32.64 9.48
N TYR A 49 -14.12 33.15 10.31
CA TYR A 49 -14.03 34.59 10.52
C TYR A 49 -13.69 35.31 9.23
N ALA A 50 -12.68 34.84 8.50
CA ALA A 50 -12.25 35.46 7.25
C ALA A 50 -13.39 35.48 6.21
N THR A 51 -14.10 34.38 6.02
CA THR A 51 -15.25 34.27 5.11
C THR A 51 -16.39 35.21 5.50
N ALA A 52 -16.69 35.34 6.80
CA ALA A 52 -17.75 36.24 7.28
C ALA A 52 -17.43 37.73 7.08
N HIS A 53 -16.14 38.09 7.02
CA HIS A 53 -15.70 39.49 6.97
C HIS A 53 -15.13 39.91 5.62
N CYS A 54 -14.84 38.98 4.71
CA CYS A 54 -14.10 39.28 3.48
C CYS A 54 -14.80 40.30 2.57
N ALA A 55 -16.13 40.40 2.60
CA ALA A 55 -16.87 41.39 1.82
C ALA A 55 -16.51 42.86 2.17
N LYS A 56 -15.94 43.09 3.36
CA LYS A 56 -15.45 44.41 3.80
C LYS A 56 -14.03 44.71 3.32
N TRP A 57 -13.32 43.73 2.77
CA TRP A 57 -11.91 43.85 2.39
C TRP A 57 -11.77 44.11 0.89
N THR A 58 -10.89 45.04 0.51
CA THR A 58 -10.55 45.32 -0.88
C THR A 58 -9.12 44.90 -1.15
N ASP A 59 -8.92 44.00 -2.11
CA ASP A 59 -7.59 43.55 -2.49
C ASP A 59 -6.84 44.66 -3.23
N ASN A 60 -5.76 45.14 -2.63
CA ASN A 60 -4.92 46.19 -3.21
C ASN A 60 -3.52 45.68 -3.60
N SER A 61 -3.29 44.37 -3.53
CA SER A 61 -1.98 43.78 -3.76
C SER A 61 -1.57 43.97 -5.24
N PRO A 62 -0.37 44.54 -5.52
CA PRO A 62 0.02 44.91 -6.88
C PRO A 62 0.01 43.77 -7.89
N ASN A 63 0.34 42.56 -7.42
CA ASN A 63 0.48 41.34 -8.21
C ASN A 63 -0.72 40.40 -8.07
N SER A 64 -1.78 40.82 -7.37
CA SER A 64 -2.97 40.00 -7.22
C SER A 64 -3.88 40.11 -8.44
N GLN A 65 -4.50 39.01 -8.81
CA GLN A 65 -5.44 38.96 -9.93
C GLN A 65 -6.76 39.66 -9.58
N THR A 66 -7.10 39.73 -8.30
CA THR A 66 -8.31 40.39 -7.79
C THR A 66 -8.06 41.84 -7.36
N ARG A 67 -6.94 42.43 -7.77
CA ARG A 67 -6.59 43.81 -7.42
C ARG A 67 -7.72 44.78 -7.80
N GLY A 68 -8.08 45.63 -6.85
CA GLY A 68 -9.16 46.62 -6.92
C GLY A 68 -10.55 46.04 -6.70
N GLN A 69 -10.70 44.73 -6.45
CA GLN A 69 -11.99 44.09 -6.20
C GLN A 69 -12.23 43.92 -4.70
N ASN A 70 -13.50 43.98 -4.30
CA ASN A 70 -13.89 43.52 -2.98
C ASN A 70 -13.80 42.00 -2.92
N LEU A 71 -13.28 41.49 -1.80
CA LEU A 71 -13.10 40.06 -1.61
C LEU A 71 -14.44 39.38 -1.37
N SER A 72 -14.53 38.13 -1.81
CA SER A 72 -15.63 37.23 -1.55
C SER A 72 -15.07 35.85 -1.26
N GLU A 73 -15.90 34.97 -0.69
CA GLU A 73 -15.52 33.58 -0.44
C GLU A 73 -15.00 32.87 -1.70
N ALA A 74 -15.53 33.23 -2.87
CA ALA A 74 -15.13 32.64 -4.15
C ALA A 74 -13.69 32.95 -4.58
N VAL A 75 -13.05 33.97 -4.00
CA VAL A 75 -11.69 34.41 -4.36
C VAL A 75 -10.75 34.52 -3.16
N LEU A 76 -11.23 34.22 -1.96
CA LEU A 76 -10.46 34.32 -0.73
C LEU A 76 -9.37 33.25 -0.71
N ASN A 77 -8.12 33.67 -0.52
CA ASN A 77 -6.94 32.80 -0.49
C ASN A 77 -6.07 33.15 0.73
N LEU A 78 -4.97 32.42 0.95
CA LEU A 78 -4.15 32.61 2.13
C LEU A 78 -3.34 33.91 2.11
N TYR A 79 -3.04 34.49 0.94
CA TYR A 79 -2.47 35.84 0.86
C TYR A 79 -3.44 36.90 1.42
N HIS A 80 -4.73 36.77 1.11
CA HIS A 80 -5.77 37.64 1.64
C HIS A 80 -5.94 37.46 3.15
N VAL A 81 -6.08 36.21 3.63
CA VAL A 81 -6.20 35.92 5.06
C VAL A 81 -4.98 36.43 5.83
N ASN A 82 -3.78 36.29 5.28
CA ASN A 82 -2.57 36.84 5.91
C ASN A 82 -2.63 38.36 6.03
N THR A 83 -3.01 39.05 4.95
CA THR A 83 -3.03 40.52 4.87
C THR A 83 -4.08 41.15 5.78
N PHE A 84 -5.29 40.61 5.80
CA PHE A 84 -6.44 41.24 6.45
C PHE A 84 -6.78 40.67 7.84
N LEU A 85 -6.26 39.50 8.19
CA LEU A 85 -6.53 38.85 9.48
C LEU A 85 -5.24 38.60 10.25
N ILE A 86 -4.33 37.78 9.73
CA ILE A 86 -3.16 37.31 10.51
C ILE A 86 -2.23 38.47 10.87
N LEU A 87 -1.75 39.23 9.88
CA LEU A 87 -0.81 40.33 10.11
C LEU A 87 -1.35 41.39 11.08
N PRO A 88 -2.60 41.88 10.95
CA PRO A 88 -3.16 42.83 11.92
C PRO A 88 -3.38 42.21 13.30
N ALA A 89 -3.91 40.99 13.39
CA ALA A 89 -4.24 40.36 14.67
C ALA A 89 -2.99 40.00 15.50
N THR A 90 -1.85 39.74 14.86
CA THR A 90 -0.61 39.34 15.56
C THR A 90 0.40 40.48 15.73
N ARG A 91 0.08 41.70 15.27
CA ARG A 91 1.06 42.81 15.23
C ARG A 91 1.50 43.29 16.60
N GLU A 92 0.56 43.45 17.53
CA GLU A 92 0.85 44.05 18.84
C GLU A 92 1.68 43.12 19.73
N ASP A 93 1.36 41.83 19.71
CA ASP A 93 2.03 40.81 20.53
C ASP A 93 3.25 40.17 19.84
N ASP A 94 3.51 40.51 18.57
CA ASP A 94 4.50 39.88 17.68
C ASP A 94 4.51 38.34 17.76
N CYS A 95 3.32 37.75 17.57
CA CYS A 95 3.08 36.33 17.75
C CYS A 95 2.68 35.62 16.44
N SER A 96 2.54 34.30 16.49
CA SER A 96 1.96 33.51 15.39
C SER A 96 0.44 33.52 15.48
N CYS A 97 -0.24 33.07 14.42
CA CYS A 97 -1.69 32.92 14.46
C CYS A 97 -2.13 31.89 15.51
N VAL A 98 -1.34 30.82 15.70
CA VAL A 98 -1.63 29.76 16.67
C VAL A 98 -1.51 30.26 18.11
N GLU A 99 -0.57 31.17 18.40
CA GLU A 99 -0.39 31.78 19.73
C GLU A 99 -1.59 32.67 20.14
N LEU A 100 -2.50 33.02 19.21
CA LEU A 100 -3.80 33.66 19.50
C LEU A 100 -4.93 32.67 19.84
N MET A 101 -4.64 31.37 19.82
CA MET A 101 -5.63 30.30 20.03
C MET A 101 -5.15 29.21 20.98
N SER A 102 -3.88 29.18 21.32
CA SER A 102 -3.26 28.25 22.27
C SER A 102 -2.02 28.88 22.91
N SER A 103 -1.78 28.57 24.18
CA SER A 103 -0.50 28.80 24.86
C SER A 103 0.34 27.52 24.96
N GLU A 104 -0.26 26.37 24.62
CA GLU A 104 0.37 25.06 24.75
C GLU A 104 1.06 24.66 23.44
N PRO A 105 2.23 24.01 23.50
CA PRO A 105 2.88 23.42 22.33
C PRO A 105 1.98 22.40 21.61
N GLN A 106 1.89 22.50 20.29
CA GLN A 106 1.11 21.63 19.41
C GLN A 106 2.03 21.03 18.35
N ASP A 107 2.51 19.81 18.60
CA ASP A 107 3.37 19.08 17.65
C ASP A 107 2.58 18.69 16.39
N PRO A 108 3.17 18.83 15.19
CA PRO A 108 2.49 18.49 13.97
C PRO A 108 2.40 16.97 13.79
N LEU A 109 1.18 16.48 13.59
CA LEU A 109 1.00 15.12 13.09
C LEU A 109 1.34 15.05 11.59
N TRP A 110 1.04 16.12 10.85
CA TRP A 110 1.35 16.27 9.43
C TRP A 110 1.89 17.66 9.12
N PHE A 111 2.85 17.72 8.20
CA PHE A 111 3.31 18.95 7.59
C PHE A 111 2.53 19.20 6.30
N VAL A 112 2.08 20.43 6.05
CA VAL A 112 1.30 20.77 4.85
C VAL A 112 2.16 21.58 3.88
N SER A 113 2.40 21.00 2.71
CA SER A 113 3.04 21.68 1.57
C SER A 113 1.96 22.13 0.60
N HIS A 114 1.85 23.44 0.35
CA HIS A 114 0.77 23.99 -0.46
C HIS A 114 1.11 25.38 -1.02
N TRP A 115 0.25 25.90 -1.91
CA TRP A 115 0.39 27.24 -2.48
C TRP A 115 -0.66 28.19 -1.90
N TRP A 116 -0.22 29.35 -1.40
CA TRP A 116 -1.09 30.33 -0.75
C TRP A 116 -2.18 30.96 -1.63
N GLY A 117 -2.07 30.85 -2.96
CA GLY A 117 -3.05 31.44 -3.88
C GLY A 117 -4.27 30.58 -4.15
N GLU A 118 -4.29 29.32 -3.68
CA GLU A 118 -5.49 28.50 -3.73
C GLU A 118 -6.58 29.05 -2.80
N ARG A 119 -7.84 28.72 -3.08
CA ARG A 119 -8.96 29.20 -2.28
C ARG A 119 -8.95 28.54 -0.90
N VAL A 120 -9.15 29.32 0.16
CA VAL A 120 -9.07 28.79 1.53
C VAL A 120 -10.18 27.80 1.86
N SER A 121 -11.34 27.91 1.20
CA SER A 121 -12.41 26.91 1.31
C SER A 121 -11.98 25.56 0.74
N GLU A 122 -11.38 25.54 -0.45
CA GLU A 122 -10.88 24.31 -1.09
C GLU A 122 -9.73 23.69 -0.30
N PHE A 123 -8.84 24.52 0.25
CA PHE A 123 -7.77 24.11 1.15
C PHE A 123 -8.34 23.39 2.39
N LEU A 124 -9.37 23.97 3.02
CA LEU A 124 -10.02 23.39 4.19
C LEU A 124 -10.67 22.03 3.86
N GLU A 125 -11.40 21.94 2.74
CA GLU A 125 -12.00 20.69 2.28
C GLU A 125 -10.94 19.59 2.03
N CYS A 126 -9.76 19.97 1.52
CA CYS A 126 -8.64 19.06 1.36
C CYS A 126 -8.09 18.54 2.69
N ILE A 127 -7.95 19.41 3.70
CA ILE A 127 -7.54 19.02 5.06
C ILE A 127 -8.59 18.07 5.67
N GLU A 128 -9.88 18.38 5.57
CA GLU A 128 -10.95 17.53 6.08
C GLU A 128 -11.01 16.16 5.40
N CYS A 129 -10.81 16.13 4.07
CA CYS A 129 -10.71 14.89 3.32
C CYS A 129 -9.56 14.01 3.82
N HIS A 130 -8.41 14.62 4.11
CA HIS A 130 -7.25 13.91 4.67
C HIS A 130 -7.52 13.39 6.08
N VAL A 131 -8.10 14.21 6.97
CA VAL A 131 -8.50 13.83 8.33
C VAL A 131 -9.43 12.62 8.29
N LYS A 132 -10.47 12.67 7.46
CA LYS A 132 -11.45 11.58 7.29
C LYS A 132 -10.79 10.33 6.73
N THR A 133 -9.95 10.47 5.70
CA THR A 133 -9.27 9.35 5.03
C THR A 133 -8.30 8.63 5.95
N ARG A 134 -7.51 9.38 6.72
CA ARG A 134 -6.54 8.83 7.66
C ARG A 134 -7.14 8.49 9.03
N GLY A 135 -8.41 8.79 9.27
CA GLY A 135 -9.08 8.57 10.55
C GLY A 135 -8.41 9.32 11.69
N LEU A 136 -8.00 10.56 11.44
CA LEU A 136 -7.32 11.40 12.45
C LEU A 136 -8.32 11.87 13.50
N LYS A 137 -7.84 12.08 14.73
CA LYS A 137 -8.64 12.61 15.83
C LYS A 137 -8.68 14.14 15.78
N ASP A 138 -9.59 14.74 16.54
CA ASP A 138 -9.79 16.20 16.57
C ASP A 138 -8.56 16.96 17.07
N GLU A 139 -7.72 16.34 17.89
CA GLU A 139 -6.46 16.93 18.38
C GLU A 139 -5.32 16.87 17.35
N ALA A 140 -5.54 16.26 16.18
CA ALA A 140 -4.52 16.20 15.15
C ALA A 140 -4.20 17.61 14.64
N ALA A 141 -2.95 18.02 14.84
CA ALA A 141 -2.45 19.32 14.40
C ALA A 141 -1.66 19.21 13.09
N PHE A 142 -1.79 20.25 12.27
CA PHE A 142 -1.15 20.39 10.97
C PHE A 142 -0.20 21.58 11.01
N TRP A 143 1.06 21.36 10.62
CA TRP A 143 1.97 22.50 10.45
C TRP A 143 1.72 23.16 9.11
N ILE A 144 1.31 24.42 9.14
CA ILE A 144 1.02 25.24 7.95
C ILE A 144 1.73 26.58 8.15
N CYS A 145 2.60 26.93 7.18
CA CYS A 145 3.58 27.99 7.33
C CYS A 145 3.01 29.37 7.69
N ALA A 146 1.84 29.76 7.16
CA ALA A 146 1.24 31.05 7.46
C ALA A 146 0.74 31.18 8.91
N TYR A 147 0.27 30.07 9.50
CA TYR A 147 -0.30 30.08 10.84
C TYR A 147 0.75 29.86 11.93
N ALA A 148 1.80 29.08 11.63
CA ALA A 148 2.85 28.72 12.57
C ALA A 148 3.94 29.79 12.72
N ASN A 149 4.38 30.40 11.62
CA ASN A 149 5.42 31.43 11.65
C ASN A 149 4.86 32.79 12.07
N ARG A 150 5.66 33.57 12.80
CA ARG A 150 5.36 34.97 13.15
C ARG A 150 5.46 35.85 11.91
N GLN A 151 4.33 36.16 11.30
CA GLN A 151 4.28 36.85 10.00
C GLN A 151 4.83 38.29 10.04
N ASN A 152 4.70 38.98 11.18
CA ASN A 152 5.29 40.33 11.37
C ASN A 152 6.82 40.30 11.54
N SER A 153 7.39 39.15 11.93
CA SER A 153 8.82 38.93 12.17
C SER A 153 9.36 37.76 11.34
N LEU A 154 8.83 37.54 10.14
CA LEU A 154 9.08 36.33 9.33
C LEU A 154 10.56 36.11 9.00
N LEU A 155 11.35 37.18 8.84
CA LEU A 155 12.80 37.10 8.60
C LEU A 155 13.57 36.48 9.77
N GLN A 156 13.01 36.47 10.98
CA GLN A 156 13.61 35.79 12.14
C GLN A 156 13.26 34.30 12.16
N GLU A 157 12.16 33.90 11.52
CA GLU A 157 11.70 32.51 11.40
C GLU A 157 12.36 31.78 10.21
N ILE A 158 12.68 32.52 9.15
CA ILE A 158 13.37 32.03 7.95
C ILE A 158 14.87 32.34 8.07
N THR A 159 15.62 31.35 8.54
CA THR A 159 17.08 31.37 8.61
C THR A 159 17.73 31.30 7.22
N GLU A 160 19.01 31.67 7.13
CA GLU A 160 19.80 31.62 5.88
C GLU A 160 19.85 30.21 5.27
N ASP A 161 20.00 29.16 6.09
CA ASP A 161 19.93 27.78 5.62
C ASP A 161 18.49 27.24 5.71
N PRO A 162 17.84 26.91 4.56
CA PRO A 162 16.53 26.27 4.52
C PRO A 162 16.40 25.03 5.41
N ARG A 163 17.50 24.28 5.64
CA ARG A 163 17.53 23.07 6.48
C ARG A 163 17.49 23.38 7.98
N THR A 164 17.62 24.63 8.38
CA THR A 164 17.55 25.07 9.79
C THR A 164 16.27 25.84 10.11
N THR A 165 15.44 26.08 9.09
CA THR A 165 14.17 26.78 9.21
C THR A 165 13.14 25.98 10.02
N SER A 166 12.13 26.69 10.53
CA SER A 166 10.95 26.08 11.16
C SER A 166 10.25 25.04 10.27
N PHE A 167 10.28 25.24 8.95
CA PHE A 167 9.72 24.32 7.96
C PHE A 167 10.36 22.94 8.06
N PHE A 168 11.71 22.87 7.97
CA PHE A 168 12.43 21.61 8.01
C PHE A 168 12.29 20.93 9.39
N LYS A 169 12.35 21.71 10.48
CA LYS A 169 12.16 21.20 11.84
C LYS A 169 10.76 20.59 12.03
N ALA A 170 9.71 21.28 11.58
CA ALA A 170 8.35 20.76 11.62
C ALA A 170 8.19 19.47 10.80
N MET A 171 8.83 19.39 9.63
CA MET A 171 8.85 18.16 8.82
C MET A 171 9.55 16.98 9.53
N GLN A 172 10.60 17.26 10.32
CA GLN A 172 11.28 16.22 11.10
C GLN A 172 10.34 15.62 12.15
N LEU A 173 9.55 16.46 12.84
CA LEU A 173 8.55 16.05 13.83
C LEU A 173 7.35 15.33 13.19
N ALA A 174 6.88 15.82 12.04
CA ALA A 174 5.68 15.32 11.38
C ALA A 174 5.77 13.84 10.98
N ARG A 175 4.63 13.12 10.98
CA ARG A 175 4.55 11.73 10.51
C ARG A 175 4.76 11.63 8.99
N GLY A 176 4.28 12.62 8.26
CA GLY A 176 4.28 12.66 6.80
C GLY A 176 4.03 14.07 6.28
N VAL A 177 4.08 14.22 4.95
CA VAL A 177 3.74 15.47 4.26
C VAL A 177 2.41 15.30 3.55
N LEU A 178 1.50 16.26 3.76
CA LEU A 178 0.30 16.44 2.96
C LEU A 178 0.60 17.51 1.90
N LEU A 179 0.66 17.10 0.64
CA LEU A 179 0.80 17.98 -0.51
C LEU A 179 -0.60 18.31 -1.04
N ILE A 180 -0.99 19.58 -0.94
CA ILE A 180 -2.26 20.07 -1.48
C ILE A 180 -1.98 20.71 -2.83
N LEU A 181 -2.62 20.21 -3.88
CA LEU A 181 -2.50 20.72 -5.24
C LEU A 181 -3.75 21.49 -5.61
N ASP A 182 -3.57 22.67 -6.17
CA ASP A 182 -4.64 23.45 -6.78
C ASP A 182 -5.07 22.82 -8.11
N GLY A 183 -6.38 22.89 -8.36
CA GLY A 183 -6.95 22.65 -9.67
C GLY A 183 -6.51 23.71 -10.68
N LYS A 184 -7.13 23.70 -11.86
CA LYS A 184 -6.91 24.78 -12.82
C LYS A 184 -7.67 26.02 -12.36
N SER A 185 -6.99 26.95 -11.70
CA SER A 185 -7.56 28.18 -11.16
C SER A 185 -7.89 29.21 -12.26
N ASP A 186 -7.05 29.33 -13.30
CA ASP A 186 -7.29 30.23 -14.44
C ASP A 186 -6.45 29.86 -15.70
N ALA A 187 -6.29 30.80 -16.64
CA ALA A 187 -5.51 30.61 -17.87
C ALA A 187 -3.99 30.70 -17.69
N LYS A 188 -3.52 31.26 -16.56
CA LYS A 188 -2.12 31.57 -16.22
C LYS A 188 -1.61 30.80 -14.99
N THR A 189 -2.48 30.27 -14.13
CA THR A 189 -2.13 29.48 -12.94
C THR A 189 -2.84 28.13 -12.91
N GLY A 190 -2.15 27.14 -12.33
CA GLY A 190 -2.59 25.75 -12.27
C GLY A 190 -2.54 24.98 -13.60
N PRO A 191 -2.83 23.67 -13.56
CA PRO A 191 -2.99 22.88 -12.33
C PRO A 191 -1.66 22.61 -11.62
N ALA A 192 -1.72 22.30 -10.33
CA ALA A 192 -0.58 21.90 -9.49
C ALA A 192 0.55 22.94 -9.39
N THR A 193 0.19 24.21 -9.13
CA THR A 193 1.10 25.32 -8.87
C THR A 193 2.21 25.00 -7.84
N PRO A 194 1.99 24.22 -6.76
CA PRO A 194 3.07 23.79 -5.86
C PRO A 194 4.29 23.19 -6.57
N PHE A 195 4.13 22.50 -7.70
CA PHE A 195 5.27 21.96 -8.47
C PHE A 195 6.17 23.01 -9.11
N THR A 196 5.72 24.26 -9.16
CA THR A 196 6.46 25.42 -9.70
C THR A 196 7.01 26.34 -8.60
N ARG A 197 6.83 25.99 -7.32
CA ARG A 197 7.20 26.83 -6.17
C ARG A 197 8.43 26.24 -5.46
N SER A 198 9.42 27.08 -5.20
CA SER A 198 10.73 26.66 -4.66
C SER A 198 10.62 26.05 -3.26
N TRP A 199 9.79 26.64 -2.38
CA TRP A 199 9.53 26.10 -1.04
C TRP A 199 8.85 24.72 -1.10
N CYS A 200 7.78 24.57 -1.89
CA CYS A 200 7.13 23.27 -2.09
C CYS A 200 8.09 22.23 -2.68
N ALA A 201 8.91 22.61 -3.66
CA ALA A 201 9.94 21.75 -4.23
C ALA A 201 10.97 21.30 -3.18
N PHE A 202 11.43 22.23 -2.33
CA PHE A 202 12.31 21.93 -1.21
C PHE A 202 11.64 20.93 -0.25
N GLU A 203 10.45 21.23 0.25
CA GLU A 203 9.71 20.41 1.21
C GLU A 203 9.51 18.98 0.70
N VAL A 204 8.96 18.82 -0.51
CA VAL A 204 8.73 17.49 -1.09
C VAL A 204 10.07 16.77 -1.36
N SER A 205 11.13 17.49 -1.76
CA SER A 205 12.46 16.89 -1.94
C SER A 205 13.05 16.36 -0.63
N MET A 206 12.92 17.13 0.46
CA MET A 206 13.40 16.74 1.79
C MET A 206 12.61 15.55 2.32
N ALA A 207 11.29 15.53 2.11
CA ALA A 207 10.44 14.39 2.46
C ALA A 207 10.88 13.10 1.77
N VAL A 208 11.16 13.16 0.45
CA VAL A 208 11.51 11.98 -0.35
C VAL A 208 12.95 11.50 -0.15
N LEU A 209 13.91 12.43 -0.07
CA LEU A 209 15.34 12.09 -0.18
C LEU A 209 16.02 11.94 1.18
N GLU A 210 15.66 12.79 2.14
CA GLU A 210 16.37 12.91 3.39
C GLU A 210 15.58 12.30 4.54
N LEU A 211 14.35 12.76 4.74
CA LEU A 211 13.51 12.38 5.87
C LEU A 211 12.77 11.05 5.64
N LYS A 212 12.63 10.61 4.38
CA LYS A 212 11.90 9.39 3.96
C LYS A 212 10.49 9.34 4.55
N LYS A 213 9.81 10.48 4.52
CA LYS A 213 8.45 10.65 5.03
C LYS A 213 7.45 10.32 3.92
N PRO A 214 6.33 9.66 4.23
CA PRO A 214 5.27 9.41 3.25
C PRO A 214 4.66 10.71 2.77
N ILE A 215 4.27 10.75 1.49
CA ILE A 215 3.55 11.89 0.90
C ILE A 215 2.12 11.48 0.55
N ASP A 216 1.16 12.17 1.15
CA ASP A 216 -0.23 12.16 0.69
C ASP A 216 -0.47 13.36 -0.22
N VAL A 217 -1.20 13.16 -1.31
CA VAL A 217 -1.51 14.22 -2.28
C VAL A 217 -3.00 14.40 -2.34
N THR A 218 -3.49 15.62 -2.11
CA THR A 218 -4.91 15.93 -2.19
C THR A 218 -5.15 17.11 -3.10
N THR A 219 -6.35 17.20 -3.66
CA THR A 219 -6.81 18.26 -4.53
C THR A 219 -8.32 18.34 -4.45
N LEU A 220 -8.88 19.51 -4.72
CA LEU A 220 -10.31 19.62 -5.00
C LEU A 220 -10.54 19.43 -6.51
N ASP A 221 -11.35 18.44 -6.87
CA ASP A 221 -11.83 18.25 -8.23
C ASP A 221 -13.18 18.95 -8.39
N ALA A 222 -13.34 19.71 -9.48
CA ALA A 222 -14.55 20.50 -9.70
C ALA A 222 -15.82 19.64 -9.85
N GLU A 223 -15.70 18.39 -10.29
CA GLU A 223 -16.84 17.48 -10.51
C GLU A 223 -17.06 16.53 -9.32
N ASN A 224 -15.98 16.02 -8.73
CA ASN A 224 -16.02 14.94 -7.74
C ASN A 224 -15.77 15.39 -6.30
N GLY A 225 -15.50 16.68 -6.07
CA GLY A 225 -15.12 17.20 -4.76
C GLY A 225 -13.69 16.81 -4.37
N PRO A 226 -13.36 16.73 -3.06
CA PRO A 226 -11.99 16.49 -2.63
C PRO A 226 -11.56 15.05 -2.93
N ALA A 227 -10.42 14.92 -3.60
CA ALA A 227 -9.83 13.64 -3.96
C ALA A 227 -8.41 13.55 -3.40
N ILE A 228 -8.04 12.35 -2.94
CA ILE A 228 -6.78 12.12 -2.27
C ILE A 228 -6.08 10.85 -2.76
N LEU A 229 -4.78 10.93 -2.97
CA LEU A 229 -3.85 9.82 -3.11
C LEU A 229 -3.07 9.68 -1.80
N THR A 230 -2.87 8.45 -1.37
CA THR A 230 -2.14 8.15 -0.13
C THR A 230 -0.93 7.27 -0.40
N GLU A 231 0.17 7.54 0.27
CA GLU A 231 1.27 6.58 0.36
C GLU A 231 0.94 5.56 1.46
N GLY A 232 0.91 4.28 1.08
CA GLY A 232 0.49 3.17 1.95
C GLY A 232 -1.04 3.10 2.16
N TYR A 233 -1.45 2.27 3.12
CA TYR A 233 -2.87 2.05 3.44
C TYR A 233 -3.37 2.99 4.53
N THR A 234 -4.67 3.25 4.54
CA THR A 234 -5.39 3.70 5.74
C THR A 234 -5.45 2.57 6.78
N ASP A 235 -5.82 2.88 8.02
CA ASP A 235 -5.99 1.84 9.05
C ASP A 235 -7.08 0.82 8.68
N PHE A 236 -8.16 1.30 8.05
CA PHE A 236 -9.24 0.45 7.56
C PHE A 236 -8.75 -0.49 6.45
N GLU A 237 -8.06 0.06 5.44
CA GLU A 237 -7.46 -0.72 4.36
C GLU A 237 -6.42 -1.70 4.88
N SER A 238 -5.57 -1.30 5.83
CA SER A 238 -4.56 -2.16 6.45
C SER A 238 -5.20 -3.34 7.20
N LYS A 239 -6.27 -3.10 7.96
CA LYS A 239 -7.05 -4.15 8.62
C LYS A 239 -7.68 -5.10 7.60
N MET A 240 -8.19 -4.55 6.50
CA MET A 240 -8.78 -5.33 5.41
C MET A 240 -7.73 -6.19 4.70
N GLU A 241 -6.57 -5.62 4.35
CA GLU A 241 -5.45 -6.31 3.73
C GLU A 241 -4.91 -7.44 4.63
N LYS A 242 -4.80 -7.17 5.95
CA LYS A 242 -4.40 -8.19 6.94
C LYS A 242 -5.40 -9.34 7.04
N LYS A 243 -6.70 -9.03 6.94
CA LYS A 243 -7.77 -10.05 7.04
C LYS A 243 -7.90 -10.86 5.77
N THR A 244 -7.88 -10.20 4.62
CA THR A 244 -7.99 -10.79 3.30
C THR A 244 -7.02 -10.08 2.36
N PRO A 245 -5.83 -10.66 2.10
CA PRO A 245 -4.84 -10.07 1.21
C PRO A 245 -5.44 -9.64 -0.14
N GLY A 246 -5.00 -8.49 -0.65
CA GLY A 246 -5.49 -7.83 -1.86
C GLY A 246 -6.73 -6.94 -1.67
N TRP A 247 -7.53 -7.13 -0.62
CA TRP A 247 -8.77 -6.35 -0.45
C TRP A 247 -8.53 -4.93 0.05
N GLY A 248 -7.54 -4.70 0.92
CA GLY A 248 -7.18 -3.35 1.34
C GLY A 248 -6.64 -2.53 0.18
N SER A 249 -5.84 -3.19 -0.67
CA SER A 249 -5.38 -2.64 -1.94
C SER A 249 -6.52 -2.26 -2.87
N ARG A 250 -7.51 -3.15 -3.06
CA ARG A 250 -8.70 -2.87 -3.86
C ARG A 250 -9.47 -1.66 -3.32
N ALA A 251 -9.69 -1.62 -2.01
CA ALA A 251 -10.38 -0.50 -1.36
C ALA A 251 -9.64 0.83 -1.58
N LYS A 252 -8.31 0.84 -1.46
CA LYS A 252 -7.45 1.98 -1.81
C LYS A 252 -7.65 2.40 -3.26
N SER A 253 -7.52 1.48 -4.21
CA SER A 253 -7.67 1.78 -5.64
C SER A 253 -9.05 2.36 -6.00
N ILE A 254 -10.12 1.89 -5.33
CA ILE A 254 -11.47 2.44 -5.50
C ILE A 254 -11.53 3.87 -4.95
N ARG A 255 -11.06 4.11 -3.71
CA ARG A 255 -11.05 5.44 -3.10
C ARG A 255 -10.27 6.45 -3.94
N GLU A 256 -9.12 6.03 -4.46
CA GLU A 256 -8.22 6.88 -5.25
C GLU A 256 -8.64 6.98 -6.73
N SER A 257 -9.71 6.31 -7.14
CA SER A 257 -10.16 6.31 -8.54
C SER A 257 -10.74 7.65 -8.97
N ILE A 258 -11.26 8.46 -8.04
CA ILE A 258 -11.82 9.79 -8.36
C ILE A 258 -10.74 10.85 -8.58
N PHE A 259 -9.47 10.57 -8.22
CA PHE A 259 -8.40 11.57 -8.32
C PHE A 259 -8.20 12.06 -9.76
N PRO A 260 -8.10 13.39 -9.98
CA PRO A 260 -7.91 13.98 -11.31
C PRO A 260 -6.46 13.80 -11.78
N ILE A 261 -6.22 12.74 -12.55
CA ILE A 261 -4.87 12.36 -13.02
C ILE A 261 -4.16 13.42 -13.86
N ASP A 262 -4.91 14.35 -14.46
CA ASP A 262 -4.34 15.44 -15.26
C ASP A 262 -3.55 16.44 -14.39
N ILE A 263 -3.95 16.63 -13.13
CA ILE A 263 -3.22 17.47 -12.16
C ILE A 263 -1.84 16.86 -11.86
N MET A 264 -1.78 15.54 -11.71
CA MET A 264 -0.53 14.83 -11.44
C MET A 264 0.37 14.67 -12.66
N ALA A 265 -0.15 14.87 -13.88
CA ALA A 265 0.67 14.90 -15.08
C ALA A 265 1.71 16.03 -15.01
N ALA A 266 1.39 17.17 -14.37
CA ALA A 266 2.35 18.24 -14.10
C ALA A 266 3.51 17.77 -13.20
N GLY A 267 3.24 16.83 -12.28
CA GLY A 267 4.27 16.22 -11.43
C GLY A 267 5.34 15.46 -12.21
N LEU A 268 5.02 14.98 -13.41
CA LEU A 268 5.97 14.29 -14.29
C LEU A 268 6.96 15.25 -14.97
N GLU A 269 6.67 16.55 -14.96
CA GLU A 269 7.47 17.59 -15.60
C GLU A 269 8.24 18.46 -14.59
N VAL A 270 8.13 18.16 -13.28
CA VAL A 270 8.82 18.89 -12.19
C VAL A 270 10.29 19.12 -12.51
N ALA A 271 10.72 20.39 -12.46
CA ALA A 271 12.10 20.81 -12.63
C ALA A 271 12.42 21.89 -11.58
N ILE A 272 13.06 21.49 -10.49
CA ILE A 272 13.23 22.36 -9.31
C ILE A 272 14.05 23.61 -9.59
N GLU A 273 15.00 23.56 -10.53
CA GLU A 273 15.81 24.70 -10.95
C GLU A 273 15.00 25.79 -11.67
N SER A 274 13.80 25.46 -12.16
CA SER A 274 12.87 26.40 -12.78
C SER A 274 11.80 26.92 -11.82
N ALA A 275 11.82 26.47 -10.57
CA ALA A 275 10.84 26.88 -9.58
C ALA A 275 11.00 28.36 -9.21
N SER A 276 9.89 29.00 -8.87
CA SER A 276 9.81 30.40 -8.49
C SER A 276 9.57 30.55 -6.99
N ALA A 277 9.93 31.70 -6.45
CA ALA A 277 9.61 32.09 -5.08
C ALA A 277 9.16 33.55 -5.06
N THR A 278 8.43 33.93 -4.01
CA THR A 278 7.98 35.33 -3.86
C THR A 278 9.15 36.24 -3.51
N SER A 279 10.10 35.75 -2.71
CA SER A 279 11.43 36.33 -2.51
C SER A 279 12.43 35.55 -3.35
N ASP A 280 13.25 36.23 -4.16
CA ASP A 280 14.24 35.55 -4.99
C ASP A 280 15.39 34.99 -4.14
N GLU A 281 15.68 35.63 -3.00
CA GLU A 281 16.65 35.17 -2.00
C GLU A 281 16.34 33.74 -1.52
N ASP A 282 15.06 33.44 -1.25
CA ASP A 282 14.63 32.09 -0.89
C ASP A 282 14.95 31.08 -2.00
N ARG A 283 14.64 31.42 -3.25
CA ARG A 283 14.93 30.55 -4.41
C ARG A 283 16.43 30.28 -4.50
N ILE A 284 17.25 31.32 -4.35
CA ILE A 284 18.72 31.23 -4.39
C ILE A 284 19.22 30.27 -3.29
N ARG A 285 18.84 30.51 -2.04
CA ARG A 285 19.25 29.71 -0.87
C ARG A 285 18.79 28.27 -0.96
N ILE A 286 17.56 28.02 -1.38
CA ILE A 286 17.00 26.67 -1.57
C ILE A 286 17.78 25.90 -2.62
N LEU A 287 17.99 26.49 -3.79
CA LEU A 287 18.72 25.82 -4.86
C LEU A 287 20.16 25.53 -4.43
N ASN A 288 20.83 26.47 -3.79
CA ASN A 288 22.18 26.25 -3.27
C ASN A 288 22.24 25.21 -2.15
N SER A 289 21.22 25.13 -1.28
CA SER A 289 21.11 24.12 -0.23
C SER A 289 20.88 22.71 -0.80
N ILE A 290 20.07 22.58 -1.86
CA ILE A 290 19.91 21.32 -2.60
C ILE A 290 21.19 20.94 -3.35
N ALA A 291 21.90 21.93 -3.90
CA ALA A 291 23.20 21.73 -4.52
C ALA A 291 24.33 21.45 -3.51
N GLU A 292 24.04 21.49 -2.20
CA GLU A 292 25.01 21.28 -1.11
C GLU A 292 26.21 22.24 -1.20
N ARG A 293 25.95 23.50 -1.58
CA ARG A 293 26.97 24.55 -1.60
C ARG A 293 27.19 25.11 -0.20
N SER A 294 28.43 25.43 0.13
CA SER A 294 28.79 26.03 1.42
C SER A 294 28.33 27.49 1.57
N ASP A 295 28.23 28.21 0.45
CA ASP A 295 27.76 29.59 0.39
C ASP A 295 26.40 29.62 -0.34
N LEU A 296 25.36 29.94 0.42
CA LEU A 296 23.97 29.88 -0.02
C LEU A 296 23.51 31.16 -0.73
N GLU A 297 24.28 32.24 -0.71
CA GLU A 297 23.94 33.53 -1.31
C GLU A 297 24.42 33.67 -2.77
N GLN A 298 25.22 32.72 -3.25
CA GLN A 298 25.74 32.77 -4.61
C GLN A 298 24.64 32.57 -5.65
N PRO A 299 24.79 33.09 -6.89
CA PRO A 299 23.84 32.79 -7.95
C PRO A 299 23.64 31.27 -8.10
N PRO A 300 22.39 30.79 -8.20
CA PRO A 300 22.12 29.37 -8.25
C PRO A 300 22.68 28.80 -9.55
N LEU A 301 23.20 27.58 -9.47
CA LEU A 301 23.67 26.86 -10.64
C LEU A 301 22.54 26.68 -11.66
N GLU A 302 22.84 26.81 -12.96
CA GLU A 302 21.84 26.49 -14.01
C GLU A 302 21.54 24.99 -14.05
N LYS A 303 22.54 24.15 -13.76
CA LYS A 303 22.45 22.69 -13.75
C LYS A 303 23.31 22.12 -12.63
N HIS A 304 22.79 21.10 -11.94
CA HIS A 304 23.55 20.38 -10.92
C HIS A 304 23.10 18.92 -10.83
N ALA A 305 24.01 18.04 -10.40
CA ALA A 305 23.71 16.60 -10.24
C ALA A 305 22.61 16.37 -9.19
N ASN A 306 22.60 17.13 -8.10
CA ASN A 306 21.54 17.03 -7.09
C ASN A 306 20.18 17.51 -7.61
N TYR A 307 20.12 18.51 -8.50
CA TYR A 307 18.86 18.91 -9.13
C TYR A 307 18.30 17.79 -10.00
N ALA A 308 19.15 17.21 -10.85
CA ALA A 308 18.77 16.08 -11.68
C ALA A 308 18.30 14.88 -10.85
N LYS A 309 18.97 14.58 -9.72
CA LYS A 309 18.57 13.55 -8.78
C LYS A 309 17.20 13.85 -8.17
N VAL A 310 16.98 15.04 -7.64
CA VAL A 310 15.68 15.46 -7.05
C VAL A 310 14.57 15.34 -8.08
N ASN A 311 14.73 15.92 -9.27
CA ASN A 311 13.74 15.89 -10.34
C ASN A 311 13.33 14.46 -10.70
N LYS A 312 14.31 13.58 -10.95
CA LYS A 312 14.04 12.16 -11.27
C LYS A 312 13.29 11.45 -10.14
N ARG A 313 13.68 11.71 -8.88
CA ARG A 313 13.07 11.10 -7.70
C ARG A 313 11.63 11.54 -7.49
N LEU A 314 11.34 12.83 -7.62
CA LEU A 314 10.00 13.38 -7.48
C LEU A 314 9.08 12.88 -8.60
N ARG A 315 9.52 12.95 -9.86
CA ARG A 315 8.75 12.45 -11.01
C ARG A 315 8.41 10.96 -10.85
N ALA A 316 9.33 10.14 -10.36
CA ALA A 316 9.08 8.73 -10.08
C ALA A 316 8.06 8.49 -8.96
N VAL A 317 8.11 9.28 -7.87
CA VAL A 317 7.12 9.21 -6.79
C VAL A 317 5.72 9.50 -7.34
N PHE A 318 5.57 10.57 -8.10
CA PHE A 318 4.28 10.95 -8.71
C PHE A 318 3.83 9.95 -9.77
N ALA A 319 4.75 9.42 -10.58
CA ALA A 319 4.43 8.40 -11.57
C ALA A 319 3.87 7.12 -10.94
N LEU A 320 4.45 6.67 -9.82
CA LEU A 320 3.97 5.51 -9.08
C LEU A 320 2.58 5.75 -8.46
N ALA A 321 2.33 6.97 -7.96
CA ALA A 321 1.07 7.32 -7.30
C ALA A 321 -0.15 7.26 -8.24
N VAL A 322 0.02 7.53 -9.53
CA VAL A 322 -1.09 7.61 -10.51
C VAL A 322 -1.16 6.47 -11.51
N TRP A 323 -0.24 5.50 -11.40
CA TRP A 323 -0.08 4.47 -12.43
C TRP A 323 -1.33 3.62 -12.60
N PHE A 324 -1.98 3.21 -11.51
CA PHE A 324 -3.22 2.44 -11.57
C PHE A 324 -4.30 3.18 -12.36
N GLN A 325 -4.51 4.46 -12.04
CA GLN A 325 -5.52 5.31 -12.65
C GLN A 325 -5.21 5.58 -14.12
N ALA A 326 -3.94 5.72 -14.49
CA ALA A 326 -3.53 5.87 -15.89
C ALA A 326 -3.96 4.66 -16.75
N VAL A 327 -3.87 3.44 -16.20
CA VAL A 327 -4.39 2.24 -16.88
C VAL A 327 -5.92 2.17 -16.86
N GLN A 328 -6.53 2.38 -15.68
CA GLN A 328 -7.97 2.20 -15.50
C GLN A 328 -8.82 3.24 -16.26
N LYS A 329 -8.40 4.52 -16.27
CA LYS A 329 -9.10 5.60 -16.99
C LYS A 329 -8.74 5.63 -18.48
N GLY A 330 -7.52 5.24 -18.83
CA GLY A 330 -7.00 5.21 -20.20
C GLY A 330 -6.85 6.61 -20.83
N GLY A 331 -5.88 6.76 -21.73
CA GLY A 331 -5.82 7.89 -22.68
C GLY A 331 -5.43 9.28 -22.16
N LYS A 332 -5.43 9.53 -20.84
CA LYS A 332 -5.09 10.85 -20.26
C LYS A 332 -3.60 11.02 -19.94
N VAL A 333 -2.97 9.99 -19.37
CA VAL A 333 -1.52 9.98 -19.10
C VAL A 333 -0.88 8.80 -19.82
N GLU A 334 0.12 9.08 -20.64
CA GLU A 334 0.85 8.04 -21.36
C GLU A 334 1.69 7.20 -20.41
N MET A 335 1.35 5.92 -20.31
CA MET A 335 2.06 4.93 -19.48
C MET A 335 3.57 4.87 -19.74
N LYS A 336 4.01 5.15 -20.98
CA LYS A 336 5.44 5.20 -21.32
C LYS A 336 6.16 6.36 -20.62
N LYS A 337 5.49 7.50 -20.38
CA LYS A 337 6.06 8.60 -19.59
C LYS A 337 6.23 8.19 -18.13
N LEU A 338 5.27 7.45 -17.58
CA LEU A 338 5.37 6.90 -16.23
C LEU A 338 6.55 5.94 -16.12
N ALA A 339 6.68 5.00 -17.06
CA ALA A 339 7.79 4.06 -17.09
C ALA A 339 9.15 4.75 -17.21
N LYS A 340 9.23 5.79 -18.05
CA LYS A 340 10.44 6.62 -18.18
C LYS A 340 10.79 7.30 -16.85
N ALA A 341 9.83 7.93 -16.17
CA ALA A 341 10.07 8.58 -14.89
C ALA A 341 10.58 7.59 -13.82
N VAL A 342 9.99 6.39 -13.75
CA VAL A 342 10.38 5.37 -12.77
C VAL A 342 11.74 4.74 -13.09
N VAL A 343 12.06 4.46 -14.36
CA VAL A 343 13.35 3.84 -14.72
C VAL A 343 14.53 4.81 -14.57
N GLU A 344 14.30 6.11 -14.73
CA GLU A 344 15.31 7.16 -14.52
C GLU A 344 15.67 7.36 -13.04
N ASP A 345 14.80 6.94 -12.12
CA ASP A 345 15.07 6.90 -10.69
C ASP A 345 15.97 5.70 -10.34
N GLU A 346 17.25 5.82 -10.68
CA GLU A 346 18.24 4.77 -10.46
C GLU A 346 18.58 4.49 -8.99
N TRP A 347 18.14 5.37 -8.07
CA TRP A 347 18.39 5.25 -6.63
C TRP A 347 17.30 4.46 -5.93
N ARG A 348 16.14 4.26 -6.56
CA ARG A 348 15.07 3.44 -6.01
C ARG A 348 15.57 2.02 -5.76
N LYS A 349 15.13 1.43 -4.66
CA LYS A 349 15.49 0.04 -4.30
C LYS A 349 14.29 -0.88 -4.24
N ALA A 350 13.10 -0.31 -4.11
CA ALA A 350 11.85 -1.03 -4.05
C ALA A 350 10.82 -0.40 -4.99
N ILE A 351 10.13 -1.26 -5.75
CA ILE A 351 8.93 -0.89 -6.50
C ILE A 351 7.80 -1.78 -5.98
N LEU A 352 6.74 -1.13 -5.51
CA LEU A 352 5.47 -1.73 -5.14
C LEU A 352 4.41 -1.13 -6.06
N MET A 353 3.75 -1.96 -6.86
CA MET A 353 2.60 -1.54 -7.66
C MET A 353 1.46 -2.53 -7.48
N ASN A 354 0.26 -1.99 -7.31
CA ASN A 354 -0.93 -2.80 -7.17
C ASN A 354 -1.94 -2.46 -8.27
N PHE A 355 -2.23 -3.47 -9.09
CA PHE A 355 -3.21 -3.45 -10.17
C PHE A 355 -4.37 -4.40 -9.91
N ALA A 356 -4.55 -4.90 -8.68
CA ALA A 356 -5.66 -5.78 -8.37
C ALA A 356 -7.00 -5.17 -8.82
N PHE A 357 -7.83 -5.97 -9.48
CA PHE A 357 -9.10 -5.54 -10.09
C PHE A 357 -8.98 -4.49 -11.20
N CYS A 358 -7.78 -4.22 -11.73
CA CYS A 358 -7.65 -3.33 -12.89
C CYS A 358 -8.18 -4.05 -14.14
N THR A 359 -9.38 -3.68 -14.57
CA THR A 359 -10.08 -4.41 -15.65
C THR A 359 -9.51 -4.16 -17.03
N ARG A 360 -8.64 -3.15 -17.18
CA ARG A 360 -8.05 -2.73 -18.47
C ARG A 360 -6.59 -3.12 -18.64
N ILE A 361 -5.92 -3.62 -17.59
CA ILE A 361 -4.52 -3.99 -17.70
C ILE A 361 -4.36 -5.29 -18.48
N ASP A 362 -3.55 -5.25 -19.54
CA ASP A 362 -3.29 -6.36 -20.46
C ASP A 362 -1.77 -6.59 -20.62
N ASP A 363 -1.41 -7.49 -21.54
CA ASP A 363 -0.01 -7.83 -21.84
C ASP A 363 0.85 -6.63 -22.26
N TYR A 364 0.28 -5.66 -22.99
CA TYR A 364 0.99 -4.45 -23.39
C TYR A 364 1.31 -3.60 -22.15
N HIS A 365 0.34 -3.39 -21.27
CA HIS A 365 0.55 -2.62 -20.05
C HIS A 365 1.57 -3.29 -19.12
N VAL A 366 1.54 -4.61 -18.97
CA VAL A 366 2.55 -5.36 -18.19
C VAL A 366 3.95 -5.21 -18.81
N ALA A 367 4.06 -5.21 -20.14
CA ALA A 367 5.34 -4.93 -20.80
C ALA A 367 5.85 -3.51 -20.54
N VAL A 368 4.96 -2.51 -20.43
CA VAL A 368 5.34 -1.15 -20.04
C VAL A 368 5.80 -1.10 -18.58
N VAL A 369 5.13 -1.80 -17.66
CA VAL A 369 5.59 -1.97 -16.27
C VAL A 369 6.98 -2.62 -16.24
N ALA A 370 7.20 -3.66 -17.04
CA ALA A 370 8.49 -4.33 -17.16
C ALA A 370 9.61 -3.37 -17.62
N SER A 371 9.31 -2.42 -18.51
CA SER A 371 10.26 -1.40 -18.97
C SER A 371 10.66 -0.37 -17.91
N ALA A 372 9.89 -0.26 -16.82
CA ALA A 372 10.17 0.63 -15.70
C ALA A 372 11.20 0.06 -14.70
N LEU A 373 11.55 -1.23 -14.85
CA LEU A 373 12.42 -1.93 -13.90
C LEU A 373 13.89 -1.61 -14.17
N HIS A 374 14.47 -0.74 -13.35
CA HIS A 374 15.88 -0.40 -13.46
C HIS A 374 16.79 -1.50 -12.84
N LYS A 375 18.04 -1.60 -13.34
CA LYS A 375 18.98 -2.69 -13.02
C LYS A 375 19.50 -2.74 -11.59
N LYS A 376 19.21 -1.74 -10.75
CA LYS A 376 19.71 -1.59 -9.36
C LYS A 376 18.63 -1.91 -8.31
N LEU A 377 17.47 -2.41 -8.75
CA LEU A 377 16.32 -2.73 -7.90
C LEU A 377 16.60 -3.97 -7.04
N VAL A 378 16.18 -3.93 -5.79
CA VAL A 378 16.40 -5.00 -4.79
C VAL A 378 15.10 -5.69 -4.43
N THR A 379 13.99 -4.95 -4.38
CA THR A 379 12.65 -5.47 -4.06
C THR A 379 11.66 -5.11 -5.16
N LEU A 380 10.91 -6.10 -5.63
CA LEU A 380 9.82 -5.91 -6.59
C LEU A 380 8.58 -6.62 -6.09
N GLU A 381 7.49 -5.86 -5.96
CA GLU A 381 6.19 -6.36 -5.59
C GLU A 381 5.13 -5.85 -6.58
N LEU A 382 4.54 -6.78 -7.32
CA LEU A 382 3.52 -6.50 -8.33
C LEU A 382 2.29 -7.36 -8.08
N HIS A 383 1.14 -6.71 -7.95
CA HIS A 383 -0.14 -7.39 -7.76
C HIS A 383 -1.04 -7.18 -8.97
N PHE A 384 -1.50 -8.27 -9.56
CA PHE A 384 -2.35 -8.33 -10.74
C PHE A 384 -3.60 -9.19 -10.50
N TRP A 385 -3.99 -9.39 -9.24
CA TRP A 385 -5.15 -10.22 -8.90
C TRP A 385 -6.42 -9.79 -9.65
N MET A 386 -7.12 -10.73 -10.28
CA MET A 386 -8.32 -10.50 -11.11
C MET A 386 -8.10 -9.66 -12.37
N CYS A 387 -6.86 -9.53 -12.85
CA CYS A 387 -6.55 -8.89 -14.13
C CYS A 387 -6.66 -9.90 -15.29
N ASN A 388 -7.89 -10.14 -15.75
CA ASN A 388 -8.22 -11.20 -16.71
C ASN A 388 -7.67 -11.00 -18.13
N LEU A 389 -7.15 -9.82 -18.49
CA LEU A 389 -6.59 -9.56 -19.82
C LEU A 389 -5.09 -9.89 -19.91
N ILE A 390 -4.42 -10.18 -18.79
CA ILE A 390 -3.02 -10.58 -18.76
C ILE A 390 -2.90 -12.05 -19.17
N GLY A 391 -2.05 -12.31 -20.16
CA GLY A 391 -1.68 -13.62 -20.64
C GLY A 391 -0.17 -13.86 -20.62
N ASN A 392 0.24 -14.90 -21.34
CA ASN A 392 1.63 -15.38 -21.31
C ASN A 392 2.64 -14.36 -21.85
N SER A 393 2.22 -13.45 -22.74
CA SER A 393 3.12 -12.46 -23.35
C SER A 393 3.52 -11.38 -22.35
N GLY A 394 2.58 -10.91 -21.53
CA GLY A 394 2.84 -9.94 -20.46
C GLY A 394 3.75 -10.53 -19.40
N LEU A 395 3.45 -11.74 -18.91
CA LEU A 395 4.30 -12.43 -17.93
C LEU A 395 5.70 -12.71 -18.48
N ARG A 396 5.81 -13.08 -19.76
CA ARG A 396 7.11 -13.27 -20.43
C ARG A 396 7.91 -11.97 -20.52
N ALA A 397 7.26 -10.85 -20.85
CA ALA A 397 7.91 -9.55 -20.91
C ALA A 397 8.44 -9.14 -19.53
N LEU A 398 7.62 -9.32 -18.49
CA LEU A 398 8.02 -9.08 -17.10
C LEU A 398 9.18 -9.97 -16.67
N ALA A 399 9.09 -11.29 -16.89
CA ALA A 399 10.10 -12.26 -16.52
C ALA A 399 11.49 -11.92 -17.10
N LYS A 400 11.54 -11.49 -18.38
CA LYS A 400 12.77 -11.08 -19.05
C LYS A 400 13.38 -9.78 -18.50
N ALA A 401 12.56 -8.92 -17.91
CA ALA A 401 12.99 -7.63 -17.39
C ALA A 401 13.40 -7.68 -15.91
N LEU A 402 13.24 -8.83 -15.23
CA LEU A 402 13.60 -8.97 -13.83
C LEU A 402 15.09 -8.63 -13.60
N PRO A 403 15.41 -7.64 -12.74
CA PRO A 403 16.79 -7.24 -12.51
C PRO A 403 17.62 -8.34 -11.85
N PRO A 404 18.90 -8.52 -12.22
CA PRO A 404 19.76 -9.53 -11.61
C PRO A 404 20.11 -9.22 -10.14
N THR A 405 19.97 -7.97 -9.71
CA THR A 405 20.21 -7.51 -8.32
C THR A 405 19.03 -7.79 -7.38
N LEU A 406 17.96 -8.39 -7.88
CA LEU A 406 16.74 -8.57 -7.10
C LEU A 406 16.94 -9.62 -6.01
N GLU A 407 16.65 -9.25 -4.77
CA GLU A 407 16.72 -10.11 -3.58
C GLU A 407 15.33 -10.56 -3.11
N ALA A 408 14.30 -9.75 -3.37
CA ALA A 408 12.91 -10.05 -3.01
C ALA A 408 11.98 -9.83 -4.20
N LEU A 409 11.23 -10.88 -4.55
CA LEU A 409 10.21 -10.86 -5.60
C LEU A 409 8.86 -11.35 -5.05
N THR A 410 7.84 -10.51 -5.18
CA THR A 410 6.44 -10.86 -4.89
C THR A 410 5.62 -10.61 -6.16
N LEU A 411 4.99 -11.65 -6.69
CA LEU A 411 4.07 -11.56 -7.82
C LEU A 411 2.73 -12.21 -7.48
N ASN A 412 1.65 -11.46 -7.61
CA ASN A 412 0.30 -11.99 -7.45
C ASN A 412 -0.45 -11.96 -8.79
N PHE A 413 -0.73 -13.13 -9.34
CA PHE A 413 -1.51 -13.36 -10.56
C PHE A 413 -2.75 -14.21 -10.30
N GLN A 414 -3.26 -14.21 -9.06
CA GLN A 414 -4.49 -14.90 -8.72
C GLN A 414 -5.60 -14.49 -9.70
N LEU A 415 -6.44 -15.45 -10.13
CA LEU A 415 -7.53 -15.21 -11.09
C LEU A 415 -7.13 -14.52 -12.41
N CYS A 416 -5.87 -14.54 -12.84
CA CYS A 416 -5.45 -14.11 -14.19
C CYS A 416 -5.67 -15.22 -15.23
N THR A 417 -6.94 -15.57 -15.45
CA THR A 417 -7.40 -16.81 -16.12
C THR A 417 -6.85 -17.10 -17.54
N ARG A 418 -6.25 -16.12 -18.22
CA ARG A 418 -5.57 -16.29 -19.53
C ARG A 418 -4.12 -16.77 -19.41
N LEU A 419 -3.53 -16.75 -18.23
CA LEU A 419 -2.21 -17.32 -17.98
C LEU A 419 -2.23 -18.84 -18.03
N THR A 420 -1.24 -19.42 -18.68
CA THR A 420 -1.06 -20.88 -18.73
C THR A 420 0.31 -21.27 -18.17
N HIS A 421 0.56 -22.58 -18.09
CA HIS A 421 1.86 -23.10 -17.66
C HIS A 421 3.04 -22.54 -18.49
N MET A 422 2.83 -22.21 -19.78
CA MET A 422 3.89 -21.61 -20.61
C MET A 422 4.38 -20.26 -20.08
N GLY A 423 3.50 -19.46 -19.46
CA GLY A 423 3.88 -18.17 -18.88
C GLY A 423 4.71 -18.36 -17.62
N ILE A 424 4.27 -19.22 -16.70
CA ILE A 424 4.97 -19.46 -15.43
C ILE A 424 6.27 -20.25 -15.62
N ASP A 425 6.36 -21.10 -16.65
CA ASP A 425 7.59 -21.80 -16.99
C ASP A 425 8.68 -20.82 -17.40
N VAL A 426 8.32 -19.82 -18.22
CA VAL A 426 9.25 -18.75 -18.60
C VAL A 426 9.63 -17.90 -17.39
N LEU A 427 8.67 -17.58 -16.51
CA LEU A 427 8.97 -16.89 -15.25
C LEU A 427 10.01 -17.66 -14.45
N GLY A 428 9.77 -18.95 -14.19
CA GLY A 428 10.67 -19.82 -13.44
C GLY A 428 12.10 -19.82 -13.99
N LEU A 429 12.24 -20.00 -15.30
CA LEU A 429 13.55 -20.05 -15.95
C LEU A 429 14.32 -18.72 -15.91
N GLN A 430 13.62 -17.59 -15.76
CA GLN A 430 14.19 -16.23 -15.72
C GLN A 430 14.29 -15.64 -14.30
N LEU A 431 13.95 -16.41 -13.25
CA LEU A 431 14.09 -15.93 -11.87
C LEU A 431 15.55 -15.54 -11.58
N PRO A 432 15.81 -14.34 -11.01
CA PRO A 432 17.16 -13.93 -10.63
C PRO A 432 17.79 -14.86 -9.59
N LEU A 433 19.00 -15.33 -9.84
CA LEU A 433 19.68 -16.32 -8.98
C LEU A 433 20.03 -15.79 -7.58
N GLY A 434 20.07 -14.47 -7.41
CA GLY A 434 20.33 -13.79 -6.14
C GLY A 434 19.14 -13.72 -5.19
N LEU A 435 17.96 -14.22 -5.58
CA LEU A 435 16.76 -14.13 -4.76
C LEU A 435 16.92 -14.81 -3.39
N VAL A 436 16.52 -14.07 -2.35
CA VAL A 436 16.46 -14.51 -0.95
C VAL A 436 15.00 -14.77 -0.55
N SER A 437 14.05 -14.02 -1.11
CA SER A 437 12.62 -14.15 -0.86
C SER A 437 11.85 -14.22 -2.18
N LEU A 438 11.09 -15.30 -2.37
CA LEU A 438 10.21 -15.48 -3.52
C LEU A 438 8.78 -15.76 -3.04
N ARG A 439 7.84 -14.91 -3.47
CA ARG A 439 6.42 -15.09 -3.24
C ARG A 439 5.66 -15.06 -4.56
N LEU A 440 4.92 -16.12 -4.85
CA LEU A 440 4.16 -16.26 -6.08
C LEU A 440 2.76 -16.75 -5.75
N ASN A 441 1.75 -16.02 -6.21
CA ASN A 441 0.35 -16.43 -6.09
C ASN A 441 -0.25 -16.61 -7.48
N PHE A 442 -0.66 -17.83 -7.79
CA PHE A 442 -1.38 -18.22 -9.00
C PHE A 442 -2.71 -18.89 -8.68
N GLU A 443 -3.29 -18.66 -7.50
CA GLU A 443 -4.54 -19.30 -7.09
C GLU A 443 -5.67 -19.03 -8.12
N PHE A 444 -6.52 -20.03 -8.37
CA PHE A 444 -7.66 -19.98 -9.31
C PHE A 444 -7.28 -19.75 -10.79
N ASN A 445 -6.08 -20.13 -11.22
CA ASN A 445 -5.68 -20.12 -12.63
C ASN A 445 -5.82 -21.50 -13.28
N SER A 446 -7.04 -22.00 -13.48
CA SER A 446 -7.32 -23.36 -14.02
C SER A 446 -6.67 -23.70 -15.37
N SER A 447 -6.21 -22.71 -16.12
CA SER A 447 -5.42 -22.85 -17.36
C SER A 447 -3.96 -23.30 -17.13
N ILE A 448 -3.47 -23.24 -15.89
CA ILE A 448 -2.15 -23.75 -15.48
C ILE A 448 -2.28 -25.24 -15.18
N ARG A 449 -1.64 -26.06 -16.02
CA ARG A 449 -1.71 -27.53 -15.94
C ARG A 449 -0.40 -28.21 -15.56
N SER A 450 0.67 -27.44 -15.45
CA SER A 450 2.00 -27.91 -15.09
C SER A 450 2.74 -26.76 -14.42
N VAL A 451 3.66 -27.11 -13.51
CA VAL A 451 4.54 -26.17 -12.78
C VAL A 451 6.01 -26.57 -12.94
N LEU A 452 6.32 -27.46 -13.89
CA LEU A 452 7.66 -28.05 -14.03
C LEU A 452 8.74 -27.00 -14.34
N GLY A 453 8.48 -26.04 -15.24
CA GLY A 453 9.44 -24.97 -15.53
C GLY A 453 9.63 -24.03 -14.35
N LEU A 454 8.56 -23.76 -13.59
CA LEU A 454 8.64 -23.03 -12.33
C LEU A 454 9.51 -23.76 -11.30
N ALA A 455 9.26 -25.05 -11.08
CA ALA A 455 10.04 -25.91 -10.18
C ALA A 455 11.54 -25.91 -10.56
N ARG A 456 11.86 -26.13 -11.84
CA ARG A 456 13.24 -26.07 -12.36
C ARG A 456 13.91 -24.72 -12.11
N GLY A 457 13.15 -23.63 -12.19
CA GLY A 457 13.60 -22.30 -11.84
C GLY A 457 13.98 -22.17 -10.37
N ILE A 458 13.05 -22.55 -9.48
CA ILE A 458 13.21 -22.48 -8.02
C ILE A 458 14.43 -23.30 -7.56
N ALA A 459 14.65 -24.48 -8.15
CA ALA A 459 15.78 -25.35 -7.83
C ALA A 459 17.15 -24.69 -8.01
N ARG A 460 17.24 -23.63 -8.84
CA ARG A 460 18.49 -22.88 -9.10
C ARG A 460 18.77 -21.78 -8.07
N LEU A 461 17.80 -21.45 -7.22
CA LEU A 461 17.87 -20.33 -6.27
C LEU A 461 18.61 -20.72 -4.98
N SER A 462 19.93 -20.90 -5.07
CA SER A 462 20.77 -21.38 -3.97
C SER A 462 20.80 -20.48 -2.72
N SER A 463 20.43 -19.20 -2.86
CA SER A 463 20.35 -18.21 -1.78
C SER A 463 18.96 -18.10 -1.13
N LEU A 464 17.96 -18.81 -1.67
CA LEU A 464 16.57 -18.64 -1.26
C LEU A 464 16.37 -19.09 0.19
N ARG A 465 15.76 -18.22 0.99
CA ARG A 465 15.42 -18.47 2.41
C ARG A 465 13.93 -18.48 2.67
N LEU A 466 13.15 -17.77 1.86
CA LEU A 466 11.70 -17.75 1.93
C LEU A 466 11.11 -18.14 0.58
N LEU A 467 10.29 -19.19 0.59
CA LEU A 467 9.45 -19.60 -0.53
C LEU A 467 7.99 -19.58 -0.07
N ASP A 468 7.19 -18.76 -0.74
CA ASP A 468 5.75 -18.64 -0.53
C ASP A 468 5.07 -18.87 -1.89
N LEU A 469 4.39 -20.00 -2.03
CA LEU A 469 3.85 -20.44 -3.30
C LEU A 469 2.39 -20.86 -3.13
N ASP A 470 1.49 -20.04 -3.67
CA ASP A 470 0.06 -20.33 -3.71
C ASP A 470 -0.34 -20.83 -5.10
N LEU A 471 -0.65 -22.12 -5.16
CA LEU A 471 -1.09 -22.87 -6.33
C LEU A 471 -2.48 -23.48 -6.07
N GLY A 472 -3.29 -22.85 -5.21
CA GLY A 472 -4.63 -23.32 -4.90
C GLY A 472 -5.59 -23.22 -6.10
N ALA A 473 -6.58 -24.10 -6.13
CA ALA A 473 -7.62 -24.18 -7.16
C ALA A 473 -7.05 -24.22 -8.59
N LEU A 474 -5.92 -24.93 -8.74
CA LEU A 474 -5.37 -25.30 -10.04
C LEU A 474 -5.86 -26.72 -10.37
N ASP A 475 -7.01 -26.78 -11.05
CA ASP A 475 -7.81 -28.00 -11.24
C ASP A 475 -7.08 -29.17 -11.90
N SER A 476 -5.90 -28.96 -12.49
CA SER A 476 -5.12 -30.00 -13.17
C SER A 476 -3.90 -30.49 -12.39
N LEU A 477 -3.57 -29.92 -11.23
CA LEU A 477 -2.38 -30.33 -10.48
C LEU A 477 -2.62 -31.65 -9.73
N ASP A 478 -1.69 -32.58 -9.92
CA ASP A 478 -1.68 -33.91 -9.29
C ASP A 478 -0.41 -34.16 -8.46
N ASP A 479 -0.25 -35.40 -7.99
CA ASP A 479 0.90 -35.84 -7.20
C ASP A 479 2.26 -35.68 -7.90
N ASN A 480 2.30 -35.71 -9.23
CA ASN A 480 3.54 -35.51 -9.99
C ASN A 480 4.00 -34.06 -9.90
N GLN A 481 3.09 -33.10 -10.07
CA GLN A 481 3.43 -31.68 -9.93
C GLN A 481 3.80 -31.32 -8.48
N LEU A 482 3.18 -31.96 -7.50
CA LEU A 482 3.58 -31.79 -6.11
C LEU A 482 5.00 -32.34 -5.86
N THR A 483 5.36 -33.44 -6.52
CA THR A 483 6.71 -34.00 -6.49
C THR A 483 7.72 -33.08 -7.17
N ASP A 484 7.39 -32.50 -8.33
CA ASP A 484 8.26 -31.53 -9.03
C ASP A 484 8.61 -30.33 -8.12
N ILE A 485 7.62 -29.79 -7.41
CA ILE A 485 7.85 -28.70 -6.43
C ILE A 485 8.71 -29.17 -5.26
N ALA A 486 8.48 -30.39 -4.76
CA ALA A 486 9.26 -30.95 -3.67
C ALA A 486 10.74 -31.16 -4.05
N ASP A 487 11.00 -31.62 -5.27
CA ASP A 487 12.36 -31.78 -5.82
C ASP A 487 13.08 -30.44 -6.00
N ALA A 488 12.35 -29.32 -6.04
CA ALA A 488 12.89 -27.99 -6.27
C ALA A 488 13.35 -27.25 -5.00
N PHE A 489 13.15 -27.80 -3.80
CA PHE A 489 13.45 -27.07 -2.57
C PHE A 489 14.94 -26.78 -2.38
N PRO A 490 15.36 -25.50 -2.25
CA PRO A 490 16.75 -25.17 -1.99
C PRO A 490 17.18 -25.59 -0.58
N ALA A 491 18.43 -26.05 -0.43
CA ALA A 491 18.94 -26.57 0.85
C ALA A 491 18.94 -25.53 1.99
N LYS A 492 19.10 -24.24 1.68
CA LYS A 492 19.18 -23.14 2.66
C LYS A 492 17.82 -22.53 3.03
N LEU A 493 16.73 -23.14 2.57
CA LEU A 493 15.38 -22.64 2.79
C LEU A 493 15.02 -22.71 4.28
N ARG A 494 14.45 -21.62 4.80
CA ARG A 494 14.07 -21.49 6.22
C ARG A 494 12.59 -21.33 6.44
N ASN A 495 11.91 -20.69 5.50
CA ASN A 495 10.49 -20.39 5.57
C ASN A 495 9.82 -20.94 4.32
N LEU A 496 8.93 -21.91 4.50
CA LEU A 496 8.18 -22.55 3.43
C LEU A 496 6.69 -22.40 3.68
N TYR A 497 6.01 -21.71 2.77
CA TYR A 497 4.55 -21.58 2.73
C TYR A 497 4.07 -22.15 1.40
N LEU A 498 3.26 -23.21 1.45
CA LEU A 498 2.68 -23.83 0.27
C LEU A 498 1.18 -23.95 0.43
N SER A 499 0.45 -23.49 -0.59
CA SER A 499 -0.99 -23.66 -0.69
C SER A 499 -1.32 -24.41 -1.97
N PHE A 500 -2.02 -25.52 -1.80
CA PHE A 500 -2.62 -26.34 -2.85
C PHE A 500 -4.13 -26.52 -2.60
N LYS A 501 -4.73 -25.60 -1.84
CA LYS A 501 -6.14 -25.66 -1.46
C LYS A 501 -7.02 -25.88 -2.69
N GLY A 502 -7.95 -26.82 -2.64
CA GLY A 502 -8.88 -27.10 -3.74
C GLY A 502 -8.24 -27.78 -4.96
N CYS A 503 -7.00 -28.24 -4.87
CA CYS A 503 -6.41 -29.09 -5.91
C CYS A 503 -6.85 -30.54 -5.69
N HIS A 504 -7.99 -30.92 -6.26
CA HIS A 504 -8.68 -32.18 -6.00
C HIS A 504 -7.93 -33.44 -6.48
N PHE A 505 -6.93 -33.31 -7.35
CA PHE A 505 -6.13 -34.45 -7.85
C PHE A 505 -4.88 -34.73 -7.02
N ILE A 506 -4.54 -33.86 -6.06
CA ILE A 506 -3.45 -34.11 -5.11
C ILE A 506 -3.90 -35.10 -4.04
N GLY A 507 -3.14 -36.17 -3.90
CA GLY A 507 -3.39 -37.25 -2.97
C GLY A 507 -2.24 -37.46 -1.98
N SER A 508 -2.34 -38.57 -1.26
CA SER A 508 -1.41 -38.91 -0.18
C SER A 508 0.02 -39.20 -0.67
N ARG A 509 0.17 -39.66 -1.92
CA ARG A 509 1.48 -39.95 -2.53
C ARG A 509 2.27 -38.65 -2.77
N GLY A 510 1.63 -37.61 -3.29
CA GLY A 510 2.26 -36.32 -3.48
C GLY A 510 2.63 -35.67 -2.15
N VAL A 511 1.74 -35.72 -1.15
CA VAL A 511 2.02 -35.21 0.21
C VAL A 511 3.20 -35.95 0.86
N ALA A 512 3.29 -37.28 0.67
CA ALA A 512 4.43 -38.06 1.16
C ALA A 512 5.74 -37.68 0.45
N ALA A 513 5.71 -37.48 -0.88
CA ALA A 513 6.86 -37.03 -1.66
C ALA A 513 7.34 -35.63 -1.23
N LEU A 514 6.40 -34.74 -0.92
CA LEU A 514 6.65 -33.41 -0.37
C LEU A 514 7.33 -33.48 1.00
N ALA A 515 6.75 -34.25 1.92
CA ALA A 515 7.26 -34.42 3.28
C ALA A 515 8.68 -34.97 3.29
N TYR A 516 8.96 -35.98 2.46
CA TYR A 516 10.26 -36.63 2.34
C TYR A 516 11.40 -35.68 1.95
N ARG A 517 11.08 -34.60 1.21
CA ARG A 517 12.07 -33.66 0.64
C ARG A 517 12.17 -32.34 1.40
N LEU A 518 11.50 -32.21 2.54
CA LEU A 518 11.55 -30.98 3.33
C LEU A 518 13.00 -30.64 3.73
N PRO A 519 13.46 -29.40 3.48
CA PRO A 519 14.80 -28.99 3.87
C PRO A 519 15.02 -29.07 5.39
N HIS A 520 16.20 -29.55 5.79
CA HIS A 520 16.53 -29.77 7.20
C HIS A 520 16.73 -28.47 8.01
N GLU A 521 16.99 -27.34 7.36
CA GLU A 521 17.14 -26.02 8.01
C GLU A 521 15.81 -25.25 8.19
N LEU A 522 14.66 -25.86 7.87
CA LEU A 522 13.36 -25.20 7.96
C LEU A 522 13.01 -24.79 9.40
N THR A 523 12.66 -23.52 9.55
CA THR A 523 12.20 -22.91 10.81
C THR A 523 10.70 -22.62 10.80
N VAL A 524 10.13 -22.33 9.63
CA VAL A 524 8.69 -22.11 9.46
C VAL A 524 8.17 -22.99 8.33
N LEU A 525 7.12 -23.73 8.63
CA LEU A 525 6.41 -24.58 7.68
C LEU A 525 4.92 -24.29 7.74
N ASN A 526 4.34 -23.94 6.59
CA ASN A 526 2.92 -23.78 6.42
C ASN A 526 2.45 -24.59 5.22
N PHE A 527 1.55 -25.54 5.47
CA PHE A 527 0.86 -26.30 4.43
C PHE A 527 -0.62 -26.02 4.46
N ASN A 528 -1.17 -25.66 3.30
CA ASN A 528 -2.61 -25.55 3.09
C ASN A 528 -3.05 -26.53 2.01
N PHE A 529 -3.69 -27.62 2.44
CA PHE A 529 -4.30 -28.65 1.60
C PHE A 529 -5.82 -28.67 1.76
N SER A 530 -6.43 -27.57 2.18
CA SER A 530 -7.87 -27.52 2.39
C SER A 530 -8.62 -27.93 1.12
N ASN A 531 -9.71 -28.69 1.24
CA ASN A 531 -10.52 -29.16 0.12
C ASN A 531 -9.73 -30.02 -0.90
N CYS A 532 -8.69 -30.73 -0.45
CA CYS A 532 -8.00 -31.78 -1.21
C CYS A 532 -8.51 -33.15 -0.78
N ASP A 533 -9.55 -33.64 -1.44
CA ASP A 533 -10.30 -34.82 -0.98
C ASP A 533 -9.54 -36.14 -1.10
N ARG A 534 -8.49 -36.23 -1.92
CA ARG A 534 -7.72 -37.48 -2.10
C ARG A 534 -6.64 -37.68 -1.05
N ILE A 535 -6.49 -36.75 -0.11
CA ILE A 535 -5.54 -36.87 0.99
C ILE A 535 -6.19 -37.68 2.12
N SER A 536 -5.48 -38.72 2.55
CA SER A 536 -5.87 -39.64 3.61
C SER A 536 -4.87 -39.59 4.76
N ASP A 537 -5.16 -40.32 5.83
CA ASP A 537 -4.30 -40.45 7.01
C ASP A 537 -2.84 -40.82 6.65
N SER A 538 -2.63 -41.64 5.62
CA SER A 538 -1.29 -42.07 5.18
C SER A 538 -0.38 -40.90 4.72
N GLY A 539 -0.96 -39.88 4.09
CA GLY A 539 -0.23 -38.68 3.67
C GLY A 539 0.27 -37.90 4.88
N LEU A 540 -0.59 -37.76 5.90
CA LEU A 540 -0.23 -37.02 7.12
C LEU A 540 0.69 -37.79 8.06
N GLN A 541 0.62 -39.11 8.06
CA GLN A 541 1.62 -39.96 8.72
C GLN A 541 3.01 -39.75 8.11
N SER A 542 3.10 -39.56 6.79
CA SER A 542 4.37 -39.23 6.13
C SER A 542 4.87 -37.85 6.55
N VAL A 543 3.99 -36.84 6.62
CA VAL A 543 4.36 -35.52 7.16
C VAL A 543 4.91 -35.66 8.58
N ALA A 544 4.19 -36.35 9.46
CA ALA A 544 4.60 -36.59 10.86
C ALA A 544 5.98 -37.26 10.96
N TYR A 545 6.30 -38.16 10.04
CA TYR A 545 7.56 -38.89 10.05
C TYR A 545 8.77 -38.02 9.63
N TYR A 546 8.57 -37.12 8.65
CA TYR A 546 9.66 -36.33 8.05
C TYR A 546 9.74 -34.87 8.54
N LEU A 547 8.99 -34.48 9.58
CA LEU A 547 9.07 -33.11 10.13
C LEU A 547 10.51 -32.73 10.52
N PRO A 548 11.04 -31.59 10.05
CA PRO A 548 12.35 -31.10 10.46
C PRO A 548 12.44 -30.82 11.96
N LYS A 549 13.52 -31.27 12.61
CA LYS A 549 13.74 -31.08 14.06
C LYS A 549 14.07 -29.63 14.45
N THR A 550 14.37 -28.78 13.48
CA THR A 550 14.71 -27.35 13.61
C THR A 550 13.46 -26.46 13.59
N LEU A 551 12.29 -27.03 13.32
CA LEU A 551 11.06 -26.30 13.06
C LEU A 551 10.58 -25.54 14.30
N MET A 552 10.32 -24.25 14.15
CA MET A 552 9.85 -23.36 15.21
C MET A 552 8.36 -23.03 15.08
N VAL A 553 7.85 -22.93 13.85
CA VAL A 553 6.43 -22.69 13.58
C VAL A 553 5.92 -23.71 12.57
N PHE A 554 4.80 -24.37 12.91
CA PHE A 554 4.15 -25.33 12.02
C PHE A 554 2.64 -25.09 11.90
N HIS A 555 2.20 -24.64 10.73
CA HIS A 555 0.78 -24.50 10.41
C HIS A 555 0.36 -25.52 9.36
N LEU A 556 -0.80 -26.12 9.58
CA LEU A 556 -1.36 -27.11 8.68
C LEU A 556 -2.86 -26.89 8.55
N SER A 557 -3.34 -26.70 7.33
CA SER A 557 -4.78 -26.63 7.02
C SER A 557 -5.20 -27.82 6.19
N LEU A 558 -6.16 -28.58 6.72
CA LEU A 558 -6.83 -29.73 6.09
C LEU A 558 -8.34 -29.54 6.15
N LEU A 559 -8.79 -28.28 6.07
CA LEU A 559 -10.22 -27.96 6.11
C LEU A 559 -10.94 -28.72 4.99
N ASP A 560 -12.07 -29.32 5.30
CA ASP A 560 -12.90 -30.10 4.35
C ASP A 560 -12.19 -31.31 3.70
N CYS A 561 -11.07 -31.79 4.26
CA CYS A 561 -10.47 -33.07 3.86
C CYS A 561 -11.17 -34.24 4.57
N THR A 562 -12.27 -34.72 3.99
CA THR A 562 -13.18 -35.70 4.62
C THR A 562 -12.54 -37.04 5.00
N HIS A 563 -11.49 -37.46 4.29
CA HIS A 563 -10.76 -38.71 4.53
C HIS A 563 -9.68 -38.62 5.62
N ILE A 564 -9.56 -37.48 6.30
CA ILE A 564 -8.67 -37.32 7.45
C ILE A 564 -9.41 -37.67 8.73
N THR A 565 -8.87 -38.64 9.47
CA THR A 565 -9.42 -39.12 10.73
C THR A 565 -8.47 -38.83 11.91
N LYS A 566 -8.89 -39.19 13.13
CA LYS A 566 -8.03 -39.12 14.32
C LYS A 566 -6.72 -39.93 14.17
N GLU A 567 -6.71 -40.97 13.34
CA GLU A 567 -5.53 -41.83 13.11
C GLU A 567 -4.42 -41.12 12.34
N ALA A 568 -4.72 -40.03 11.63
CA ALA A 568 -3.73 -39.12 11.04
C ALA A 568 -3.09 -38.20 12.09
N VAL A 569 -3.92 -37.69 13.00
CA VAL A 569 -3.54 -36.61 13.93
C VAL A 569 -2.74 -37.15 15.11
N ILE A 570 -3.05 -38.36 15.59
CA ILE A 570 -2.36 -38.99 16.73
C ILE A 570 -0.84 -39.13 16.47
N PRO A 571 -0.38 -39.73 15.36
CA PRO A 571 1.05 -39.81 15.03
C PRO A 571 1.69 -38.44 14.82
N LEU A 572 0.96 -37.49 14.23
CA LEU A 572 1.45 -36.14 14.00
C LEU A 572 1.75 -35.41 15.31
N VAL A 573 0.80 -35.40 16.25
CA VAL A 573 0.96 -34.77 17.56
C VAL A 573 2.08 -35.44 18.37
N LYS A 574 2.18 -36.77 18.33
CA LYS A 574 3.26 -37.52 19.01
C LYS A 574 4.66 -37.19 18.50
N ARG A 575 4.80 -36.77 17.25
CA ARG A 575 6.10 -36.53 16.58
C ARG A 575 6.43 -35.05 16.40
N LEU A 576 5.64 -34.15 16.98
CA LEU A 576 5.92 -32.72 16.94
C LEU A 576 7.31 -32.41 17.51
N PRO A 577 8.17 -31.65 16.78
CA PRO A 577 9.47 -31.24 17.28
C PRO A 577 9.38 -30.45 18.59
N SER A 578 10.29 -30.72 19.52
CA SER A 578 10.40 -29.97 20.79
C SER A 578 10.77 -28.49 20.57
N SER A 579 11.42 -28.18 19.45
CA SER A 579 11.79 -26.82 19.01
C SER A 579 10.60 -25.92 18.67
N LEU A 580 9.39 -26.48 18.52
CA LEU A 580 8.22 -25.68 18.16
C LEU A 580 7.86 -24.68 19.27
N HIS A 581 7.64 -23.44 18.86
CA HIS A 581 7.11 -22.35 19.68
C HIS A 581 5.65 -22.03 19.30
N GLY A 582 5.24 -22.40 18.08
CA GLY A 582 3.86 -22.28 17.63
C GLY A 582 3.48 -23.41 16.68
N ALA A 583 2.31 -24.01 16.91
CA ALA A 583 1.70 -24.93 15.96
C ALA A 583 0.19 -24.78 15.99
N LYS A 584 -0.44 -24.88 14.81
CA LYS A 584 -1.89 -24.71 14.64
C LYS A 584 -2.40 -25.54 13.48
N PHE A 585 -3.36 -26.43 13.77
CA PHE A 585 -3.99 -27.28 12.77
C PHE A 585 -5.45 -26.89 12.57
N PHE A 586 -5.84 -26.67 11.31
CA PHE A 586 -7.22 -26.40 10.92
C PHE A 586 -7.84 -27.68 10.34
N LEU A 587 -8.75 -28.29 11.10
CA LEU A 587 -9.29 -29.63 10.84
C LEU A 587 -10.83 -29.66 10.72
N ALA A 588 -11.50 -28.50 10.65
CA ALA A 588 -12.95 -28.46 10.46
C ALA A 588 -13.32 -29.06 9.09
N GLY A 589 -14.43 -29.81 9.01
CA GLY A 589 -14.83 -30.53 7.81
C GLY A 589 -14.09 -31.87 7.57
N THR A 590 -13.18 -32.26 8.47
CA THR A 590 -12.58 -33.61 8.47
C THR A 590 -13.42 -34.59 9.31
N SER A 591 -13.05 -35.88 9.28
CA SER A 591 -13.60 -36.92 10.16
C SER A 591 -12.94 -36.96 11.55
N VAL A 592 -12.12 -35.96 11.91
CA VAL A 592 -11.52 -35.85 13.25
C VAL A 592 -12.59 -35.38 14.26
N PRO A 593 -12.75 -36.03 15.42
CA PRO A 593 -13.69 -35.58 16.45
C PRO A 593 -13.46 -34.13 16.91
N GLU A 594 -14.54 -33.36 17.14
CA GLU A 594 -14.48 -31.92 17.44
C GLU A 594 -13.61 -31.58 18.66
N ASN A 595 -13.62 -32.44 19.69
CA ASN A 595 -12.76 -32.29 20.86
C ASN A 595 -11.27 -32.36 20.49
N ILE A 596 -10.87 -33.27 19.59
CA ILE A 596 -9.49 -33.36 19.09
C ILE A 596 -9.18 -32.16 18.20
N GLN A 597 -10.13 -31.71 17.38
CA GLN A 597 -9.93 -30.49 16.58
C GLN A 597 -9.64 -29.27 17.46
N LYS A 598 -10.35 -29.09 18.59
CA LYS A 598 -10.11 -28.00 19.55
C LYS A 598 -8.71 -28.08 20.15
N ILE A 599 -8.27 -29.28 20.56
CA ILE A 599 -6.91 -29.52 21.06
C ILE A 599 -5.88 -29.08 20.02
N CYS A 600 -6.09 -29.41 18.75
CA CYS A 600 -5.11 -29.14 17.69
C CYS A 600 -5.04 -27.66 17.24
N ARG A 601 -5.86 -26.77 17.82
CA ARG A 601 -5.78 -25.32 17.54
C ARG A 601 -4.61 -24.63 18.25
N HIS A 602 -4.05 -25.25 19.28
CA HIS A 602 -3.00 -24.68 20.12
C HIS A 602 -1.91 -25.71 20.44
N LEU A 603 -0.64 -25.31 20.35
CA LEU A 603 0.51 -26.18 20.60
C LEU A 603 0.54 -26.75 22.02
N ASP A 604 0.23 -25.93 23.03
CA ASP A 604 0.30 -26.34 24.43
C ASP A 604 -0.70 -27.46 24.73
N SER A 605 -1.94 -27.34 24.22
CA SER A 605 -2.95 -28.38 24.33
C SER A 605 -2.53 -29.68 23.63
N MET A 606 -1.87 -29.60 22.46
CA MET A 606 -1.31 -30.78 21.79
C MET A 606 -0.23 -31.47 22.63
N ARG A 607 0.64 -30.69 23.29
CA ARG A 607 1.70 -31.21 24.17
C ARG A 607 1.15 -31.86 25.44
N GLU A 608 0.09 -31.31 26.03
CA GLU A 608 -0.59 -31.91 27.18
C GLU A 608 -1.32 -33.22 26.81
N TRP A 609 -1.82 -33.31 25.58
CA TRP A 609 -2.50 -34.50 25.07
C TRP A 609 -1.53 -35.64 24.69
N ALA A 610 -0.34 -35.32 24.15
CA ALA A 610 0.61 -36.31 23.62
C ALA A 610 0.98 -37.45 24.60
N PRO A 611 1.27 -37.20 25.91
CA PRO A 611 1.56 -38.26 26.88
C PRO A 611 0.36 -39.18 27.16
N GLN A 612 -0.87 -38.67 27.05
CA GLN A 612 -2.09 -39.45 27.31
C GLN A 612 -2.32 -40.49 26.20
N LEU A 613 -1.89 -40.16 24.98
CA LEU A 613 -1.92 -41.06 23.82
C LEU A 613 -0.91 -42.21 23.89
N ALA A 614 0.10 -42.13 24.77
CA ALA A 614 1.00 -43.23 25.05
C ALA A 614 0.36 -44.22 26.04
N LYS A 615 -0.40 -43.72 27.02
CA LYS A 615 -1.04 -44.52 28.08
C LYS A 615 -2.30 -45.26 27.65
N SER A 616 -2.95 -44.84 26.56
CA SER A 616 -4.15 -45.50 26.03
C SER A 616 -3.85 -46.73 25.15
N GLY A 617 -2.60 -46.90 24.71
CA GLY A 617 -2.19 -48.03 23.84
C GLY A 617 -2.01 -49.37 24.56
N ASP A 618 -1.79 -49.36 25.88
CA ASP A 618 -1.48 -50.59 26.65
C ASP A 618 -2.70 -51.33 27.23
N ARG A 619 -3.92 -50.79 27.11
CA ARG A 619 -5.11 -51.41 27.73
C ARG A 619 -5.89 -52.37 26.83
N HIS A 620 -5.49 -52.56 25.56
CA HIS A 620 -6.19 -53.45 24.63
C HIS A 620 -5.32 -54.57 24.03
N ALA A 621 -4.08 -54.75 24.52
CA ALA A 621 -3.19 -55.86 24.10
C ALA A 621 -3.04 -56.98 25.15
N ALA A 622 -3.89 -56.99 26.20
CA ALA A 622 -3.86 -58.00 27.26
C ALA A 622 -5.18 -58.80 27.33
N SER A 623 -5.68 -59.27 26.20
CA SER A 623 -6.63 -60.40 26.19
C SER A 623 -6.66 -61.04 24.80
N GLY A 624 -5.97 -62.16 24.66
CA GLY A 624 -6.08 -63.04 23.50
C GLY A 624 -4.79 -63.10 22.69
N LEU A 625 -3.92 -64.04 23.05
CA LEU A 625 -3.48 -65.11 22.15
C LEU A 625 -2.58 -66.07 22.93
N ARG A 626 -3.08 -67.30 23.06
CA ARG A 626 -2.32 -68.47 23.50
C ARG A 626 -1.21 -68.75 22.49
N ALA A 627 -0.11 -69.27 23.04
CA ALA A 627 1.03 -69.80 22.34
C ALA A 627 0.65 -70.80 21.23
N ASP A 628 1.22 -70.62 20.04
CA ASP A 628 1.91 -71.71 19.32
C ASP A 628 2.81 -71.13 18.20
N GLY A 629 3.92 -71.83 17.90
CA GLY A 629 4.55 -71.83 16.57
C GLY A 629 5.59 -70.76 16.19
N THR A 630 6.84 -70.99 16.59
CA THR A 630 8.09 -70.86 15.78
C THR A 630 8.14 -69.89 14.57
N VAL A 631 9.01 -68.87 14.62
CA VAL A 631 9.70 -68.32 13.42
C VAL A 631 11.15 -67.94 13.72
N ASN A 632 12.01 -68.34 12.78
CA ASN A 632 13.46 -68.21 12.66
C ASN A 632 14.06 -66.82 12.89
N GLU A 633 15.28 -66.86 13.42
CA GLU A 633 16.27 -65.79 13.46
C GLU A 633 16.72 -65.31 12.07
N GLY A 634 17.02 -64.01 11.97
CA GLY A 634 17.65 -63.40 10.81
C GLY A 634 18.34 -62.08 11.17
N ARG A 635 19.53 -62.18 11.77
CA ARG A 635 20.51 -61.09 11.93
C ARG A 635 20.94 -60.52 10.56
N MET A 636 21.19 -59.22 10.49
CA MET A 636 22.52 -58.63 10.17
C MET A 636 22.42 -57.10 10.05
N LEU A 637 23.01 -56.39 11.02
CA LEU A 637 24.26 -55.60 10.91
C LEU A 637 24.02 -54.11 10.62
N GLY A 638 24.03 -53.33 11.72
CA GLY A 638 24.51 -51.97 11.68
C GLY A 638 26.03 -51.91 11.68
N ARG A 639 26.60 -50.82 11.18
CA ARG A 639 27.86 -50.27 11.69
C ARG A 639 27.79 -48.75 11.74
N SER A 640 27.93 -48.28 12.97
CA SER A 640 28.23 -46.91 13.41
C SER A 640 29.64 -46.51 12.98
N LEU A 641 29.84 -45.20 12.71
CA LEU A 641 31.08 -44.51 13.06
C LEU A 641 30.75 -43.08 13.51
N THR A 642 30.85 -42.88 14.82
CA THR A 642 30.89 -41.58 15.50
C THR A 642 32.32 -41.06 15.64
N SER A 643 32.39 -39.75 15.91
CA SER A 643 33.49 -38.98 16.52
C SER A 643 34.48 -38.30 15.57
N LEU A 644 34.40 -36.96 15.52
CA LEU A 644 35.46 -36.08 16.06
C LEU A 644 34.92 -34.65 16.27
N CYS A 645 35.09 -34.15 17.49
CA CYS A 645 34.80 -32.79 17.91
C CYS A 645 35.99 -31.87 17.63
N SER A 646 35.73 -30.64 17.20
CA SER A 646 36.50 -29.44 17.62
C SER A 646 35.85 -28.17 17.08
N SER A 647 35.40 -27.31 18.00
CA SER A 647 34.86 -25.97 17.74
C SER A 647 35.92 -24.99 17.19
N PRO A 648 35.47 -23.86 16.62
CA PRO A 648 35.86 -22.59 17.22
C PRO A 648 34.69 -21.61 17.37
N ARG A 649 34.77 -20.82 18.44
CA ARG A 649 33.90 -19.68 18.76
C ARG A 649 34.12 -18.58 17.72
N PHE A 650 33.04 -18.08 17.13
CA PHE A 650 33.04 -16.80 16.42
C PHE A 650 31.92 -15.92 16.97
N THR A 651 32.32 -14.74 17.42
CA THR A 651 31.49 -13.61 17.80
C THR A 651 30.79 -13.04 16.57
N THR A 652 29.45 -12.97 16.59
CA THR A 652 28.66 -12.30 15.56
C THR A 652 27.91 -11.10 16.13
N HIS A 653 28.10 -9.97 15.48
CA HIS A 653 27.41 -8.72 15.73
C HIS A 653 25.91 -8.85 15.43
N THR A 654 25.11 -8.37 16.36
CA THR A 654 23.66 -8.20 16.26
C THR A 654 23.32 -7.11 15.23
N ILE A 655 22.62 -7.47 14.16
CA ILE A 655 21.80 -6.52 13.40
C ILE A 655 20.35 -6.95 13.59
N ALA A 656 19.67 -6.24 14.47
CA ALA A 656 18.24 -6.40 14.71
C ALA A 656 17.46 -5.67 13.61
N SER A 657 16.67 -6.41 12.83
CA SER A 657 15.55 -5.85 12.07
C SER A 657 14.28 -6.65 12.40
N THR A 658 13.69 -6.31 13.55
CA THR A 658 12.39 -6.84 13.98
C THR A 658 11.27 -6.12 13.24
N ALA A 659 10.80 -6.68 12.13
CA ALA A 659 9.44 -6.44 11.65
C ALA A 659 8.56 -7.62 12.09
N ARG A 660 8.02 -7.54 13.32
CA ARG A 660 6.97 -8.47 13.78
C ARG A 660 5.70 -8.20 12.99
N TRP A 661 5.21 -9.19 12.25
CA TRP A 661 3.83 -9.25 11.75
C TRP A 661 3.00 -10.20 12.62
N PRO A 662 1.68 -9.94 12.78
CA PRO A 662 0.93 -10.37 13.95
C PRO A 662 0.47 -11.83 13.90
N ILE A 663 0.50 -12.43 15.08
CA ILE A 663 -0.11 -13.71 15.41
C ILE A 663 -1.64 -13.54 15.37
N PHE A 664 -2.33 -14.33 14.55
CA PHE A 664 -3.80 -14.42 14.55
C PHE A 664 -4.30 -15.06 15.86
N GLY A 665 -4.60 -14.23 16.84
CA GLY A 665 -5.32 -14.60 18.06
C GLY A 665 -6.69 -13.94 18.11
N LEU A 666 -7.75 -14.71 17.88
CA LEU A 666 -9.11 -14.33 18.29
C LEU A 666 -9.18 -14.47 19.82
N ARG A 667 -9.29 -13.35 20.54
CA ARG A 667 -9.67 -13.35 21.96
C ARG A 667 -11.19 -13.21 22.06
N THR A 668 -11.84 -14.20 22.65
CA THR A 668 -13.18 -14.08 23.22
C THR A 668 -13.03 -13.65 24.69
N GLY A 669 -13.41 -12.42 25.01
CA GLY A 669 -13.53 -11.92 26.39
C GLY A 669 -15.00 -11.98 26.82
N GLY A 670 -15.23 -12.44 28.04
CA GLY A 670 -16.55 -12.66 28.63
C GLY A 670 -17.27 -11.39 29.08
N SER A 671 -18.60 -11.53 29.09
CA SER A 671 -19.63 -10.92 29.95
C SER A 671 -19.29 -9.67 30.79
N GLY A 672 -19.93 -8.57 30.43
CA GLY A 672 -20.33 -7.48 31.34
C GLY A 672 -21.62 -6.85 30.80
N GLU A 673 -22.72 -7.02 31.53
CA GLU A 673 -24.03 -6.43 31.24
C GLU A 673 -23.97 -4.89 31.31
N ILE A 674 -24.71 -4.21 30.41
CA ILE A 674 -25.53 -3.00 30.66
C ILE A 674 -26.49 -2.84 29.46
N SER A 675 -27.75 -2.57 29.78
CA SER A 675 -28.90 -2.47 28.88
C SER A 675 -28.92 -1.21 28.00
N ALA A 676 -29.42 -1.31 26.75
CA ALA A 676 -30.71 -0.73 26.32
C ALA A 676 -30.85 -0.62 24.78
N ALA A 677 -31.99 -1.15 24.31
CA ALA A 677 -32.82 -0.71 23.18
C ALA A 677 -32.27 -0.63 21.74
N GLY A 678 -32.73 -1.58 20.92
CA GLY A 678 -33.44 -1.26 19.67
C GLY A 678 -32.68 -1.41 18.35
N ALA A 679 -32.57 -2.64 17.82
CA ALA A 679 -32.62 -2.89 16.37
C ALA A 679 -32.77 -4.39 16.08
N THR A 680 -33.74 -4.70 15.22
CA THR A 680 -34.28 -6.01 14.87
C THR A 680 -33.25 -6.93 14.20
N THR A 681 -33.09 -8.14 14.74
CA THR A 681 -32.23 -9.22 14.24
C THR A 681 -32.86 -9.96 13.05
N MET A 682 -32.07 -10.16 11.98
CA MET A 682 -32.18 -11.30 11.07
C MET A 682 -30.85 -12.06 11.12
N SER A 683 -30.80 -13.09 11.95
CA SER A 683 -29.69 -14.03 12.08
C SER A 683 -29.82 -15.14 11.04
N GLY A 684 -28.89 -15.21 10.09
CA GLY A 684 -28.77 -16.29 9.12
C GLY A 684 -27.31 -16.74 9.00
N SER A 685 -27.03 -17.95 9.49
CA SER A 685 -25.76 -18.68 9.38
C SER A 685 -25.26 -18.75 7.92
N LEU A 686 -24.04 -18.27 7.66
CA LEU A 686 -23.34 -18.44 6.38
C LEU A 686 -22.06 -19.26 6.56
N SER A 687 -22.21 -20.57 6.60
CA SER A 687 -21.23 -21.51 6.06
C SER A 687 -21.67 -21.84 4.63
N LYS A 688 -21.02 -21.25 3.61
CA LYS A 688 -21.12 -21.74 2.22
C LYS A 688 -19.92 -21.26 1.40
N THR A 689 -19.25 -22.24 0.81
CA THR A 689 -18.27 -22.18 -0.26
C THR A 689 -18.68 -21.21 -1.36
N MET A 690 -17.77 -20.31 -1.77
CA MET A 690 -17.98 -19.49 -2.97
C MET A 690 -17.84 -20.37 -4.21
N SER A 691 -18.94 -20.54 -4.95
CA SER A 691 -18.92 -21.14 -6.28
C SER A 691 -18.64 -20.08 -7.36
N PRO A 692 -18.17 -20.47 -8.57
CA PRO A 692 -17.90 -19.55 -9.69
C PRO A 692 -19.09 -18.69 -10.13
N ALA A 693 -20.32 -19.03 -9.70
CA ALA A 693 -21.53 -18.27 -9.98
C ALA A 693 -21.59 -16.93 -9.23
N LEU A 694 -20.98 -16.82 -8.04
CA LEU A 694 -20.96 -15.56 -7.26
C LEU A 694 -19.97 -14.52 -7.83
N ALA A 695 -18.90 -14.97 -8.49
CA ALA A 695 -18.00 -14.08 -9.23
C ALA A 695 -18.68 -13.47 -10.47
N ARG A 696 -19.70 -14.15 -11.04
CA ARG A 696 -20.58 -13.58 -12.07
C ARG A 696 -21.67 -12.68 -11.49
N ALA A 697 -22.13 -12.92 -10.27
CA ALA A 697 -23.16 -12.08 -9.62
C ALA A 697 -22.60 -10.68 -9.26
N ALA A 698 -21.34 -10.59 -8.83
CA ALA A 698 -20.66 -9.31 -8.61
C ALA A 698 -20.51 -8.45 -9.88
N PHE A 699 -20.71 -9.04 -11.07
CA PHE A 699 -20.69 -8.35 -12.37
C PHE A 699 -22.05 -7.77 -12.78
N ASN A 700 -23.16 -8.17 -12.15
CA ASN A 700 -24.50 -7.71 -12.53
C ASN A 700 -25.00 -6.50 -11.73
N ASP A 701 -24.47 -6.24 -10.53
CA ASP A 701 -24.91 -5.11 -9.70
C ASP A 701 -24.39 -3.73 -10.19
N GLU A 702 -23.34 -3.69 -11.01
CA GLU A 702 -22.89 -2.44 -11.67
C GLU A 702 -23.49 -2.22 -13.07
N ALA A 703 -24.18 -3.22 -13.64
CA ALA A 703 -24.89 -3.07 -14.93
C ALA A 703 -26.33 -2.57 -14.77
N GLN A 704 -26.87 -2.54 -13.55
CA GLN A 704 -28.27 -2.21 -13.27
C GLN A 704 -28.51 -0.83 -12.63
N SER A 705 -27.47 -0.07 -12.25
CA SER A 705 -27.63 1.30 -11.69
C SER A 705 -27.56 2.43 -12.74
N GLY A 706 -27.37 2.09 -14.02
CA GLY A 706 -27.32 3.05 -15.13
C GLY A 706 -28.61 3.21 -15.95
N LYS A 707 -29.74 2.67 -15.48
CA LYS A 707 -31.02 2.74 -16.20
C LYS A 707 -32.18 3.08 -15.28
N ASP A 708 -32.18 4.31 -14.74
CA ASP A 708 -33.41 4.97 -14.31
C ASP A 708 -33.19 6.48 -14.32
N SER A 709 -33.31 7.09 -15.51
CA SER A 709 -33.58 8.52 -15.72
C SER A 709 -33.78 8.80 -17.21
N ALA A 710 -34.94 8.45 -17.76
CA ALA A 710 -35.52 9.15 -18.92
C ALA A 710 -36.91 8.60 -19.25
N MET A 711 -37.96 9.20 -18.69
CA MET A 711 -39.30 9.13 -19.29
C MET A 711 -39.98 10.49 -19.19
N LYS A 712 -39.90 11.27 -20.28
CA LYS A 712 -40.93 12.23 -20.74
C LYS A 712 -40.45 12.94 -22.02
N ARG A 713 -40.97 12.51 -23.18
CA ARG A 713 -41.89 13.30 -24.04
C ARG A 713 -41.87 12.85 -25.52
N THR A 714 -43.09 12.54 -25.97
CA THR A 714 -43.71 12.81 -27.28
C THR A 714 -43.09 12.29 -28.58
N LYS A 715 -43.86 11.38 -29.20
CA LYS A 715 -43.86 11.00 -30.60
C LYS A 715 -44.08 12.20 -31.53
N THR A 716 -43.30 12.30 -32.60
CA THR A 716 -43.80 12.57 -33.96
C THR A 716 -42.79 12.13 -35.01
N SER A 717 -43.33 11.57 -36.08
CA SER A 717 -42.71 10.96 -37.26
C SER A 717 -42.05 12.01 -38.19
N SER A 718 -40.93 11.68 -38.84
CA SER A 718 -40.80 11.74 -40.32
C SER A 718 -39.38 11.41 -40.79
N ALA A 719 -39.31 10.91 -42.02
CA ALA A 719 -38.18 10.31 -42.71
C ALA A 719 -37.14 11.33 -43.24
N LEU A 720 -35.89 10.89 -43.45
CA LEU A 720 -35.22 10.74 -44.77
C LEU A 720 -33.68 10.67 -44.65
N LYS A 721 -33.13 9.64 -45.29
CA LYS A 721 -31.88 9.51 -46.08
C LYS A 721 -30.57 10.20 -45.64
N SER A 722 -29.55 9.35 -45.50
CA SER A 722 -28.10 9.60 -45.46
C SER A 722 -27.48 10.26 -46.71
N PRO A 723 -26.32 10.91 -46.56
CA PRO A 723 -25.20 10.70 -47.50
C PRO A 723 -23.82 10.47 -46.82
N LYS A 724 -22.93 9.83 -47.60
CA LYS A 724 -21.55 9.41 -47.29
C LYS A 724 -20.55 10.57 -47.11
N PRO A 725 -19.42 10.38 -46.39
CA PRO A 725 -18.34 11.38 -46.30
C PRO A 725 -17.26 11.24 -47.39
N VAL A 726 -16.70 12.39 -47.78
CA VAL A 726 -15.60 12.61 -48.74
C VAL A 726 -14.30 12.91 -47.97
N LEU A 727 -13.18 12.33 -48.41
CA LEU A 727 -11.80 12.61 -47.95
C LEU A 727 -11.24 13.88 -48.61
N PRO A 728 -10.40 14.70 -47.92
CA PRO A 728 -9.61 15.73 -48.59
C PRO A 728 -8.15 15.31 -48.84
N GLN A 729 -7.66 15.78 -49.99
CA GLN A 729 -6.31 15.61 -50.53
C GLN A 729 -5.29 16.63 -49.98
N ILE A 730 -4.05 16.18 -50.12
CA ILE A 730 -2.72 16.82 -50.00
C ILE A 730 -2.61 18.15 -50.77
N VAL A 731 -1.88 19.13 -50.20
CA VAL A 731 -1.31 20.27 -50.94
C VAL A 731 0.17 20.46 -50.58
N GLN A 732 0.96 20.68 -51.63
CA GLN A 732 2.42 20.80 -51.70
C GLN A 732 2.96 22.19 -51.31
N ALA A 733 4.25 22.23 -50.97
CA ALA A 733 5.10 23.40 -50.78
C ALA A 733 5.50 24.09 -52.11
N PRO A 734 6.13 25.28 -52.04
CA PRO A 734 7.23 25.60 -52.93
C PRO A 734 8.48 26.15 -52.22
N ASN A 735 9.62 25.92 -52.88
CA ASN A 735 11.00 26.24 -52.49
C ASN A 735 11.45 27.64 -52.95
N SER A 736 12.35 28.22 -52.13
CA SER A 736 13.60 28.95 -52.43
C SER A 736 13.63 30.16 -53.38
N LEU A 737 14.26 31.25 -52.90
CA LEU A 737 15.29 32.03 -53.61
C LEU A 737 16.09 32.88 -52.59
N THR A 738 17.42 32.71 -52.58
CA THR A 738 18.48 33.59 -52.02
C THR A 738 19.17 34.34 -53.19
N PRO A 739 20.22 35.19 -53.03
CA PRO A 739 20.87 35.79 -51.84
C PRO A 739 21.17 37.32 -51.94
N THR A 740 21.41 37.97 -50.79
CA THR A 740 22.61 38.81 -50.45
C THR A 740 22.59 39.10 -48.96
#